data_AF-A0A432H7S2-F1
#
_entry.id   AF-A0A432H7S2-F1
#
_cell.length_a   1.000
_cell.length_b   1.000
_cell.length_c   1.000
_cell.angle_alpha   90.00
_cell.angle_beta   90.00
_cell.angle_gamma   90.00
#
_symmetry.space_group_name_H-M   'P 1'
#
loop_
_entity.id
_entity.type
_entity.pdbx_description
1 polymer ?
#
loop_
_entity_poly.entity_id
_entity_poly.type
_entity_poly.pdbx_seq_one_letter_code
_entity_poly.pdbx_strand_id
1 'polypeptide(L)'
;MRFLPGQFFILVALLALTSCDRFVPPTAPVVAVDSVPDGGGLGSDGLAQVSHPRFGGITDLVAGDGMVHIGWAPASDDETPAEQIEYLIFISPDSIPIDLDSADFITEGATNLTVEGLPNGEMLRVLVRALDTSGEVDPNRNEWVATPNPIRHVRSGADASGADGLTPETAFPTLAQAVATSIPLQGVNLYVAEGLYPENIFLFPGMMVFGGFLQDFQVDQRDPGKHLTQFGILFPNDLVSLRPGDLLNGIDGISLAGNDIAETCVFAEDCNSRITRCRMSGATTQGIDLRSDYLEGEKIRVHIADCVVTDCSGEGIRIQGIPEIRIDDCEIRDNLNEGIESQWTRAGTDNDARIEITRCVIKRNGDEGIDLDIASIDGPGPVSEVGARIRVKIRHCSIEENHLEGIVIDLDYVESDQMDVRIRIDDNRIRGNQMSGIFLDGDSDAAIRISRCQISANGSDGILATGISTGPLPLVHHCNILGNGGAGLATHGLGSISAWHCWIEGNGGGLWRSLRGSITIQDSLLSSSAAPIDPAPLHYCLLEGAVLPADAPDHLISGSIEVVGRPAGYSRATILEGGMLLIHQPPPQLENLAVEIADDGSLREISSSNGPMITVDPPLIASSVVGFSDQVSVFFWPTGESPFEDCTPLPGSALIDAADPSALDIDGTPHDLGSLGANPLHFVGPDPALSDPPVQTQLRYISPAPSMPAISGNWSLSFTRDLSAAGEYSIRALVDDIDRTSDTAINIDGTVIHLQIDPPPLPGQFIRLQLRPFDGDGNGNGLTRRLIFDQYAALSWMEDETSGANDSPLTAPEIEAEPVLIFATIDSASDEDWYLITPPTAGPFQVELLARRDGSLLTGLLEWYSSGGQTLLGSSQASAPFFFDPFLEDVETGPSGSILLRVSGTTDAGNVEQPYRLLLQRPGA
;
A
#
# COMPACT_ATOMS: atom_id res chain seq x y z
N MET A 1 -23.30 28.01 -50.22
CA MET A 1 -22.03 28.44 -50.84
C MET A 1 -21.53 27.33 -51.74
N ARG A 2 -21.13 27.63 -52.98
CA ARG A 2 -20.53 26.65 -53.91
C ARG A 2 -19.02 26.59 -53.62
N PHE A 3 -18.52 25.45 -53.16
CA PHE A 3 -17.08 25.23 -53.02
C PHE A 3 -16.43 24.98 -54.39
N LEU A 4 -15.29 25.62 -54.63
CA LEU A 4 -14.48 25.46 -55.82
C LEU A 4 -13.73 24.12 -55.79
N PRO A 5 -13.59 23.41 -56.93
CA PRO A 5 -13.04 22.05 -56.99
C PRO A 5 -11.56 21.92 -56.57
N GLY A 6 -10.82 23.03 -56.44
CA GLY A 6 -9.41 23.01 -56.01
C GLY A 6 -9.19 22.85 -54.50
N GLN A 7 -10.16 23.21 -53.65
CA GLN A 7 -10.01 23.07 -52.19
C GLN A 7 -10.34 21.66 -51.70
N PHE A 8 -11.15 20.90 -52.45
CA PHE A 8 -11.44 19.50 -52.15
C PHE A 8 -10.21 18.61 -52.39
N PHE A 9 -9.41 18.91 -53.42
CA PHE A 9 -8.18 18.17 -53.70
C PHE A 9 -7.06 18.46 -52.69
N ILE A 10 -7.00 19.67 -52.10
CA ILE A 10 -6.01 19.99 -51.06
C ILE A 10 -6.42 19.39 -49.71
N LEU A 11 -7.71 19.33 -49.39
CA LEU A 11 -8.19 18.66 -48.17
C LEU A 11 -8.05 17.14 -48.26
N VAL A 12 -8.36 16.54 -49.43
CA VAL A 12 -8.15 15.11 -49.69
C VAL A 12 -6.65 14.77 -49.77
N ALA A 13 -5.80 15.65 -50.29
CA ALA A 13 -4.34 15.44 -50.27
C ALA A 13 -3.73 15.66 -48.89
N LEU A 14 -4.22 16.60 -48.06
CA LEU A 14 -3.77 16.74 -46.67
C LEU A 14 -4.23 15.55 -45.82
N LEU A 15 -5.47 15.08 -46.00
CA LEU A 15 -5.95 13.85 -45.37
C LEU A 15 -5.10 12.66 -45.83
N ALA A 16 -4.86 12.50 -47.15
CA ALA A 16 -4.04 11.42 -47.69
C ALA A 16 -2.54 11.47 -47.31
N LEU A 17 -2.01 12.65 -46.96
CA LEU A 17 -0.63 12.83 -46.48
C LEU A 17 -0.48 12.67 -44.96
N THR A 18 -1.59 12.60 -44.21
CA THR A 18 -1.62 12.27 -42.77
C THR A 18 -2.29 10.92 -42.47
N SER A 19 -2.68 10.12 -43.48
CA SER A 19 -3.59 8.98 -43.32
C SER A 19 -3.02 7.61 -43.67
N CYS A 20 -1.77 7.32 -43.33
CA CYS A 20 -1.33 5.92 -43.29
C CYS A 20 -0.93 5.50 -41.88
N ASP A 21 -0.26 6.35 -41.11
CA ASP A 21 0.24 5.95 -39.78
C ASP A 21 -0.80 6.10 -38.64
N ARG A 22 -1.90 6.85 -38.83
CA ARG A 22 -2.97 6.99 -37.81
C ARG A 22 -3.93 5.80 -37.70
N PHE A 23 -3.91 4.91 -38.69
CA PHE A 23 -4.80 3.73 -38.76
C PHE A 23 -4.00 2.42 -38.78
N VAL A 24 -2.68 2.50 -38.71
CA VAL A 24 -1.84 1.35 -38.40
C VAL A 24 -1.72 1.37 -36.89
N PRO A 25 -2.30 0.40 -36.18
CA PRO A 25 -2.07 0.31 -34.75
C PRO A 25 -0.58 0.24 -34.47
N PRO A 26 -0.09 0.86 -33.40
CA PRO A 26 1.22 0.57 -32.86
C PRO A 26 1.37 -0.93 -32.67
N THR A 27 2.62 -1.38 -32.72
CA THR A 27 2.94 -2.76 -32.35
C THR A 27 2.35 -2.97 -30.96
N ALA A 28 1.53 -4.02 -30.80
CA ALA A 28 0.93 -4.31 -29.50
C ALA A 28 2.02 -4.27 -28.43
N PRO A 29 1.76 -3.62 -27.28
CA PRO A 29 2.77 -3.55 -26.24
C PRO A 29 3.25 -4.95 -25.94
N VAL A 30 4.57 -5.12 -26.00
CA VAL A 30 5.18 -6.40 -25.70
C VAL A 30 5.15 -6.50 -24.17
N VAL A 31 4.70 -7.64 -23.65
CA VAL A 31 5.03 -8.02 -22.28
C VAL A 31 6.54 -8.14 -22.29
N ALA A 32 7.26 -7.13 -21.79
CA ALA A 32 8.67 -7.32 -21.52
C ALA A 32 8.74 -8.56 -20.63
N VAL A 33 9.67 -9.48 -20.87
CA VAL A 33 9.86 -10.61 -19.95
C VAL A 33 10.58 -10.09 -18.71
N ASP A 34 9.98 -9.08 -18.09
CA ASP A 34 10.11 -8.82 -16.68
C ASP A 34 8.92 -9.56 -16.07
N SER A 35 8.93 -10.89 -16.20
CA SER A 35 8.13 -11.72 -15.30
C SER A 35 8.40 -11.19 -13.90
N VAL A 36 7.38 -11.13 -13.02
CA VAL A 36 7.65 -11.19 -11.58
C VAL A 36 8.75 -12.24 -11.43
N PRO A 37 9.98 -11.88 -11.02
CA PRO A 37 11.09 -12.82 -11.05
C PRO A 37 10.60 -14.08 -10.35
N ASP A 38 10.68 -15.26 -10.99
CA ASP A 38 10.24 -16.54 -10.41
C ASP A 38 10.73 -16.58 -8.95
N GLY A 39 9.85 -16.23 -8.01
CA GLY A 39 10.19 -15.92 -6.61
C GLY A 39 11.64 -15.45 -6.40
N GLY A 40 12.03 -14.29 -6.93
CA GLY A 40 13.37 -13.71 -6.72
C GLY A 40 13.77 -13.54 -5.24
N GLY A 41 12.83 -13.73 -4.31
CA GLY A 41 13.13 -14.13 -2.94
C GLY A 41 13.27 -15.63 -2.80
N LEU A 42 14.52 -16.13 -2.77
CA LEU A 42 14.95 -17.44 -2.26
C LEU A 42 14.17 -18.70 -2.73
N GLY A 43 13.32 -18.59 -3.75
CA GLY A 43 12.51 -19.69 -4.28
C GLY A 43 13.15 -20.43 -5.46
N SER A 44 14.13 -19.82 -6.15
CA SER A 44 14.81 -20.49 -7.28
C SER A 44 16.14 -21.16 -6.87
N ASP A 45 16.68 -20.80 -5.72
CA ASP A 45 18.00 -21.18 -5.21
C ASP A 45 17.99 -21.77 -3.78
N GLY A 46 16.81 -21.94 -3.17
CA GLY A 46 16.52 -23.03 -2.25
C GLY A 46 16.96 -22.85 -0.80
N LEU A 47 16.22 -22.05 -0.03
CA LEU A 47 16.21 -22.19 1.44
C LEU A 47 14.81 -22.10 2.09
N ALA A 48 13.76 -21.55 1.45
CA ALA A 48 12.38 -21.64 1.95
C ALA A 48 11.77 -23.00 1.55
N GLN A 49 11.78 -24.01 2.43
CA GLN A 49 11.00 -25.22 2.16
C GLN A 49 9.52 -24.87 2.26
N VAL A 50 8.83 -24.78 1.12
CA VAL A 50 7.37 -24.62 1.09
C VAL A 50 6.79 -26.00 0.84
N SER A 51 5.94 -26.47 1.76
CA SER A 51 5.43 -27.85 1.72
C SER A 51 4.32 -28.07 0.70
N HIS A 52 3.88 -27.04 -0.02
CA HIS A 52 2.78 -27.12 -0.97
C HIS A 52 3.17 -26.47 -2.32
N PRO A 53 2.50 -26.83 -3.43
CA PRO A 53 2.82 -26.28 -4.74
C PRO A 53 2.71 -24.76 -4.83
N ARG A 54 3.49 -24.17 -5.72
CA ARG A 54 3.39 -22.78 -6.17
C ARG A 54 2.53 -22.73 -7.42
N PHE A 55 1.39 -22.07 -7.33
CA PHE A 55 0.41 -22.08 -8.41
C PHE A 55 -0.34 -20.75 -8.55
N GLY A 56 -0.32 -20.18 -9.76
CA GLY A 56 -1.00 -18.91 -10.08
C GLY A 56 -2.52 -19.04 -10.22
N GLY A 57 -3.01 -20.25 -10.47
CA GLY A 57 -4.42 -20.51 -10.79
C GLY A 57 -4.70 -20.41 -12.29
N ILE A 58 -5.91 -19.95 -12.61
CA ILE A 58 -6.43 -19.85 -13.98
C ILE A 58 -5.68 -18.75 -14.74
N THR A 59 -5.30 -19.05 -15.97
CA THR A 59 -4.73 -18.09 -16.95
C THR A 59 -5.51 -18.10 -18.27
N ASP A 60 -6.48 -18.99 -18.44
CA ASP A 60 -7.39 -19.00 -19.59
C ASP A 60 -8.78 -19.45 -19.16
N LEU A 61 -9.81 -18.63 -19.40
CA LEU A 61 -11.20 -19.02 -19.14
C LEU A 61 -12.12 -18.56 -20.27
N VAL A 62 -12.41 -19.44 -21.22
CA VAL A 62 -13.25 -19.14 -22.39
C VAL A 62 -14.60 -19.82 -22.25
N ALA A 63 -15.67 -19.02 -22.22
CA ALA A 63 -17.03 -19.53 -22.23
C ALA A 63 -17.54 -19.70 -23.67
N GLY A 64 -18.30 -20.76 -23.91
CA GLY A 64 -18.94 -21.06 -25.18
C GLY A 64 -20.41 -21.45 -25.03
N ASP A 65 -21.00 -22.03 -26.07
CA ASP A 65 -22.38 -22.49 -26.06
C ASP A 65 -22.48 -23.79 -25.23
N GLY A 66 -22.95 -23.65 -23.99
CA GLY A 66 -23.08 -24.74 -23.03
C GLY A 66 -21.75 -25.35 -22.57
N MET A 67 -20.65 -24.60 -22.66
CA MET A 67 -19.32 -25.07 -22.27
C MET A 67 -18.45 -23.96 -21.68
N VAL A 68 -17.42 -24.37 -20.94
CA VAL A 68 -16.31 -23.52 -20.49
C VAL A 68 -15.00 -24.28 -20.70
N HIS A 69 -14.04 -23.63 -21.35
CA HIS A 69 -12.65 -24.06 -21.43
C HIS A 69 -11.83 -23.35 -20.35
N ILE A 70 -11.07 -24.11 -19.57
CA ILE A 70 -10.28 -23.66 -18.42
C ILE A 70 -8.82 -24.05 -18.69
N GLY A 71 -7.90 -23.10 -18.60
CA GLY A 71 -6.46 -23.30 -18.76
C GLY A 71 -5.65 -22.58 -17.68
N TRP A 72 -4.47 -23.12 -17.39
CA TRP A 72 -3.55 -22.62 -16.37
C TRP A 72 -2.09 -22.91 -16.76
N ALA A 73 -1.15 -22.14 -16.20
CA ALA A 73 0.26 -22.48 -16.25
C ALA A 73 0.57 -23.68 -15.33
N PRO A 74 1.53 -24.56 -15.66
CA PRO A 74 1.93 -25.62 -14.73
C PRO A 74 2.36 -25.06 -13.38
N ALA A 75 1.90 -25.68 -12.28
CA ALA A 75 2.44 -25.43 -10.95
C ALA A 75 3.89 -25.92 -10.85
N SER A 76 4.64 -25.35 -9.91
CA SER A 76 5.97 -25.83 -9.52
C SER A 76 5.97 -26.25 -8.05
N ASP A 77 6.84 -27.19 -7.71
CA ASP A 77 6.98 -27.71 -6.35
C ASP A 77 8.43 -28.20 -6.15
N ASP A 78 8.90 -28.16 -4.90
CA ASP A 78 10.29 -28.48 -4.56
C ASP A 78 10.57 -30.00 -4.64
N GLU A 79 9.53 -30.85 -4.45
CA GLU A 79 9.64 -32.31 -4.41
C GLU A 79 8.85 -33.01 -5.52
N THR A 80 7.70 -32.46 -5.91
CA THR A 80 6.76 -33.05 -6.87
C THR A 80 7.01 -32.51 -8.29
N PRO A 81 7.42 -33.37 -9.25
CA PRO A 81 7.54 -32.95 -10.65
C PRO A 81 6.21 -32.46 -11.22
N ALA A 82 6.23 -31.45 -12.10
CA ALA A 82 5.03 -30.82 -12.64
C ALA A 82 4.06 -31.81 -13.32
N GLU A 83 4.57 -32.89 -13.93
CA GLU A 83 3.74 -33.93 -14.54
C GLU A 83 2.99 -34.85 -13.55
N GLN A 84 3.35 -34.80 -12.26
CA GLN A 84 2.74 -35.56 -11.16
C GLN A 84 1.87 -34.68 -10.24
N ILE A 85 1.81 -33.38 -10.49
CA ILE A 85 0.91 -32.48 -9.74
C ILE A 85 -0.53 -32.74 -10.19
N GLU A 86 -1.42 -32.97 -9.22
CA GLU A 86 -2.86 -33.05 -9.46
C GLU A 86 -3.46 -31.65 -9.40
N TYR A 87 -4.32 -31.31 -10.36
CA TYR A 87 -5.10 -30.08 -10.36
C TYR A 87 -6.54 -30.37 -9.96
N LEU A 88 -7.00 -29.72 -8.90
CA LEU A 88 -8.34 -29.77 -8.34
C LEU A 88 -9.15 -28.61 -8.94
N ILE A 89 -10.21 -28.92 -9.70
CA ILE A 89 -11.05 -27.94 -10.37
C ILE A 89 -12.40 -27.85 -9.67
N PHE A 90 -12.80 -26.62 -9.35
CA PHE A 90 -14.06 -26.31 -8.69
C PHE A 90 -14.89 -25.36 -9.57
N ILE A 91 -16.16 -25.68 -9.78
CA ILE A 91 -17.11 -24.89 -10.57
C ILE A 91 -18.41 -24.75 -9.77
N SER A 92 -18.77 -23.52 -9.43
CA SER A 92 -19.99 -23.23 -8.68
C SER A 92 -20.78 -22.10 -9.34
N PRO A 93 -22.13 -22.12 -9.27
CA PRO A 93 -22.92 -20.93 -9.58
C PRO A 93 -22.45 -19.73 -8.74
N ASP A 94 -22.47 -18.52 -9.32
CA ASP A 94 -22.03 -17.32 -8.61
C ASP A 94 -22.86 -16.99 -7.34
N SER A 95 -24.07 -17.52 -7.22
CA SER A 95 -24.84 -17.38 -5.99
C SER A 95 -24.39 -18.29 -4.83
N ILE A 96 -23.48 -19.25 -5.07
CA ILE A 96 -23.10 -20.31 -4.12
C ILE A 96 -21.59 -20.32 -3.91
N PRO A 97 -21.08 -20.08 -2.67
CA PRO A 97 -19.65 -20.16 -2.38
C PRO A 97 -19.04 -21.50 -2.82
N ILE A 98 -17.81 -21.48 -3.33
CA ILE A 98 -17.10 -22.71 -3.74
C ILE A 98 -16.81 -23.57 -2.50
N ASP A 99 -17.19 -24.85 -2.57
CA ASP A 99 -16.83 -25.87 -1.58
C ASP A 99 -15.45 -26.47 -1.91
N LEU A 100 -14.43 -26.07 -1.15
CA LEU A 100 -13.04 -26.50 -1.38
C LEU A 100 -12.77 -27.95 -0.90
N ASP A 101 -13.71 -28.58 -0.20
CA ASP A 101 -13.55 -29.95 0.31
C ASP A 101 -13.93 -31.01 -0.73
N SER A 102 -14.58 -30.61 -1.84
CA SER A 102 -15.10 -31.50 -2.87
C SER A 102 -14.89 -30.94 -4.28
N ALA A 103 -13.73 -31.26 -4.89
CA ALA A 103 -13.46 -30.90 -6.28
C ALA A 103 -14.44 -31.56 -7.26
N ASP A 104 -14.85 -30.82 -8.30
CA ASP A 104 -15.74 -31.32 -9.36
C ASP A 104 -14.97 -32.20 -10.36
N PHE A 105 -13.71 -31.83 -10.62
CA PHE A 105 -12.80 -32.57 -11.49
C PHE A 105 -11.40 -32.60 -10.91
N ILE A 106 -10.66 -33.67 -11.23
CA ILE A 106 -9.24 -33.83 -10.88
C ILE A 106 -8.51 -34.29 -12.14
N THR A 107 -7.36 -33.69 -12.43
CA THR A 107 -6.49 -34.08 -13.55
C THR A 107 -5.02 -34.07 -13.13
N GLU A 108 -4.22 -34.99 -13.63
CA GLU A 108 -2.79 -35.13 -13.29
C GLU A 108 -1.94 -34.59 -14.44
N GLY A 109 -1.05 -33.62 -14.15
CA GLY A 109 -0.11 -33.05 -15.11
C GLY A 109 -0.71 -32.27 -16.29
N ALA A 110 -2.04 -32.22 -16.43
CA ALA A 110 -2.71 -31.45 -17.47
C ALA A 110 -2.77 -29.96 -17.14
N THR A 111 -2.72 -29.11 -18.16
CA THR A 111 -2.75 -27.65 -18.03
C THR A 111 -4.05 -27.01 -18.52
N ASN A 112 -5.04 -27.84 -18.88
CA ASN A 112 -6.37 -27.39 -19.28
C ASN A 112 -7.43 -28.48 -19.13
N LEU A 113 -8.69 -28.04 -19.11
CA LEU A 113 -9.89 -28.86 -19.11
C LEU A 113 -11.04 -28.13 -19.82
N THR A 114 -11.80 -28.83 -20.66
CA THR A 114 -13.08 -28.32 -21.20
C THR A 114 -14.24 -29.03 -20.52
N VAL A 115 -15.16 -28.26 -19.94
CA VAL A 115 -16.39 -28.75 -19.32
C VAL A 115 -17.57 -28.41 -20.21
N GLU A 116 -18.35 -29.43 -20.57
CA GLU A 116 -19.52 -29.32 -21.45
C GLU A 116 -20.83 -29.61 -20.70
N GLY A 117 -21.97 -29.27 -21.31
CA GLY A 117 -23.29 -29.54 -20.75
C GLY A 117 -23.75 -28.52 -19.70
N LEU A 118 -23.08 -27.37 -19.64
CA LEU A 118 -23.42 -26.27 -18.74
C LEU A 118 -24.63 -25.48 -19.26
N PRO A 119 -25.48 -24.93 -18.39
CA PRO A 119 -26.61 -24.10 -18.81
C PRO A 119 -26.15 -22.72 -19.30
N ASN A 120 -26.71 -22.25 -20.41
CA ASN A 120 -26.46 -20.89 -20.88
C ASN A 120 -27.16 -19.84 -20.01
N GLY A 121 -26.54 -18.67 -19.86
CA GLY A 121 -27.06 -17.54 -19.10
C GLY A 121 -26.85 -17.63 -17.59
N GLU A 122 -26.26 -18.70 -17.08
CA GLU A 122 -25.89 -18.86 -15.67
C GLU A 122 -24.42 -18.51 -15.47
N MET A 123 -24.15 -17.53 -14.60
CA MET A 123 -22.77 -17.13 -14.28
C MET A 123 -22.14 -18.12 -13.31
N LEU A 124 -20.94 -18.57 -13.65
CA LEU A 124 -20.17 -19.56 -12.93
C LEU A 124 -18.91 -18.91 -12.36
N ARG A 125 -18.51 -19.33 -11.17
CA ARG A 125 -17.17 -19.13 -10.61
C ARG A 125 -16.36 -20.40 -10.81
N VAL A 126 -15.13 -20.23 -11.26
CA VAL A 126 -14.19 -21.31 -11.52
C VAL A 126 -12.91 -21.05 -10.73
N LEU A 127 -12.42 -22.06 -10.01
CA LEU A 127 -11.15 -22.05 -9.29
C LEU A 127 -10.38 -23.32 -9.63
N VAL A 128 -9.06 -23.20 -9.74
CA VAL A 128 -8.15 -24.34 -9.85
C VAL A 128 -7.14 -24.26 -8.71
N ARG A 129 -6.84 -25.40 -8.08
CA ARG A 129 -5.78 -25.59 -7.08
C ARG A 129 -4.86 -26.73 -7.50
N ALA A 130 -3.60 -26.68 -7.12
CA ALA A 130 -2.58 -27.69 -7.29
C ALA A 130 -2.38 -28.49 -5.98
N LEU A 131 -2.28 -29.81 -6.11
CA LEU A 131 -2.06 -30.78 -5.05
C LEU A 131 -0.79 -31.57 -5.38
N ASP A 132 0.12 -31.62 -4.43
CA ASP A 132 1.38 -32.35 -4.56
C ASP A 132 1.24 -33.86 -4.25
N THR A 133 2.34 -34.60 -4.38
CA THR A 133 2.37 -36.03 -4.05
C THR A 133 2.39 -36.34 -2.54
N SER A 134 2.61 -35.32 -1.71
CA SER A 134 2.60 -35.41 -0.24
C SER A 134 1.22 -35.19 0.38
N GLY A 135 0.25 -34.70 -0.40
CA GLY A 135 -1.11 -34.43 0.05
C GLY A 135 -1.38 -32.94 0.35
N GLU A 136 -0.42 -32.07 0.09
CA GLU A 136 -0.48 -30.65 0.39
C GLU A 136 -1.05 -29.87 -0.79
N VAL A 137 -2.03 -29.00 -0.52
CA VAL A 137 -2.75 -28.23 -1.54
C VAL A 137 -2.33 -26.78 -1.46
N ASP A 138 -1.96 -26.20 -2.60
CA ASP A 138 -1.62 -24.79 -2.71
C ASP A 138 -2.76 -23.89 -2.16
N PRO A 139 -2.48 -22.70 -1.61
CA PRO A 139 -3.51 -21.88 -1.00
C PRO A 139 -4.24 -20.94 -1.97
N ASN A 140 -4.12 -21.12 -3.30
CA ASN A 140 -4.76 -20.26 -4.28
C ASN A 140 -6.26 -20.08 -4.02
N ARG A 141 -6.71 -18.84 -4.19
CA ARG A 141 -8.11 -18.40 -4.12
C ARG A 141 -8.50 -17.58 -5.36
N ASN A 142 -7.67 -17.57 -6.40
CA ASN A 142 -7.93 -16.84 -7.63
C ASN A 142 -9.03 -17.54 -8.44
N GLU A 143 -10.26 -17.11 -8.19
CA GLU A 143 -11.43 -17.51 -8.95
C GLU A 143 -11.71 -16.53 -10.09
N TRP A 144 -12.09 -17.07 -11.25
CA TRP A 144 -12.53 -16.29 -12.40
C TRP A 144 -14.01 -16.59 -12.70
N VAL A 145 -14.72 -15.58 -13.19
CA VAL A 145 -16.14 -15.69 -13.57
C VAL A 145 -16.31 -15.95 -15.06
N ALA A 146 -17.30 -16.75 -15.45
CA ALA A 146 -17.65 -17.01 -16.84
C ALA A 146 -19.14 -17.32 -16.98
N THR A 147 -19.72 -16.97 -18.13
CA THR A 147 -21.13 -17.26 -18.44
C THR A 147 -21.20 -18.00 -19.78
N PRO A 148 -21.53 -19.32 -19.78
CA PRO A 148 -21.86 -20.03 -21.02
C PRO A 148 -23.00 -19.30 -21.74
N ASN A 149 -22.85 -19.08 -23.03
CA ASN A 149 -23.82 -18.38 -23.88
C ASN A 149 -23.63 -18.77 -25.35
N PRO A 150 -24.65 -18.58 -26.20
CA PRO A 150 -24.49 -18.77 -27.65
C PRO A 150 -23.30 -17.98 -28.20
N ILE A 151 -22.56 -18.58 -29.14
CA ILE A 151 -21.37 -17.97 -29.74
C ILE A 151 -21.75 -17.16 -30.99
N ARG A 152 -21.04 -16.05 -31.24
CA ARG A 152 -20.94 -15.43 -32.57
C ARG A 152 -19.49 -15.24 -32.98
N HIS A 153 -19.18 -15.61 -34.21
CA HIS A 153 -17.85 -15.51 -34.79
C HIS A 153 -17.67 -14.17 -35.50
N VAL A 154 -16.51 -13.54 -35.31
CA VAL A 154 -16.14 -12.24 -35.90
C VAL A 154 -14.76 -12.34 -36.54
N ARG A 155 -14.66 -12.06 -37.84
CA ARG A 155 -13.40 -12.13 -38.60
C ARG A 155 -13.26 -10.92 -39.50
N SER A 156 -12.19 -10.15 -39.29
CA SER A 156 -11.84 -9.02 -40.15
C SER A 156 -11.71 -9.49 -41.61
N GLY A 157 -12.37 -8.77 -42.53
CA GLY A 157 -12.38 -9.11 -43.96
C GLY A 157 -13.33 -10.24 -44.37
N ALA A 158 -14.19 -10.76 -43.48
CA ALA A 158 -15.28 -11.65 -43.85
C ALA A 158 -16.30 -10.98 -44.81
N ASP A 159 -17.04 -11.78 -45.59
CA ASP A 159 -18.07 -11.26 -46.49
C ASP A 159 -19.27 -10.77 -45.67
N ALA A 160 -19.63 -9.50 -45.83
CA ALA A 160 -20.81 -8.93 -45.20
C ALA A 160 -22.12 -9.55 -45.73
N SER A 161 -22.11 -10.12 -46.94
CA SER A 161 -23.28 -10.75 -47.56
C SER A 161 -23.59 -12.10 -46.94
N GLY A 162 -24.63 -12.16 -46.11
CA GLY A 162 -25.07 -13.41 -45.47
C GLY A 162 -24.35 -13.74 -44.15
N ALA A 163 -23.60 -12.79 -43.58
CA ALA A 163 -23.03 -12.95 -42.26
C ALA A 163 -24.13 -13.03 -41.19
N ASP A 164 -24.13 -14.12 -40.42
CA ASP A 164 -25.00 -14.33 -39.25
C ASP A 164 -24.21 -14.71 -37.97
N GLY A 165 -22.90 -14.89 -38.10
CA GLY A 165 -21.97 -15.22 -37.02
C GLY A 165 -22.13 -16.62 -36.44
N LEU A 166 -23.04 -17.45 -36.95
CA LEU A 166 -23.34 -18.77 -36.38
C LEU A 166 -22.22 -19.79 -36.60
N THR A 167 -21.42 -19.63 -37.65
CA THR A 167 -20.27 -20.48 -37.95
C THR A 167 -19.04 -19.65 -38.35
N PRO A 168 -17.83 -20.24 -38.35
CA PRO A 168 -16.62 -19.59 -38.88
C PRO A 168 -16.76 -19.07 -40.33
N GLU A 169 -17.54 -19.75 -41.17
CA GLU A 169 -17.78 -19.37 -42.56
C GLU A 169 -18.72 -18.16 -42.68
N THR A 170 -19.68 -18.02 -41.76
CA THR A 170 -20.67 -16.92 -41.74
C THR A 170 -20.32 -15.83 -40.72
N ALA A 171 -19.06 -15.78 -40.28
CA ALA A 171 -18.55 -14.81 -39.32
C ALA A 171 -18.87 -13.36 -39.72
N PHE A 172 -19.18 -12.51 -38.74
CA PHE A 172 -19.38 -11.09 -38.96
C PHE A 172 -18.06 -10.40 -39.35
N PRO A 173 -18.09 -9.44 -40.30
CA PRO A 173 -16.90 -8.68 -40.68
C PRO A 173 -16.44 -7.68 -39.61
N THR A 174 -17.34 -7.27 -38.71
CA THR A 174 -17.06 -6.30 -37.64
C THR A 174 -17.76 -6.70 -36.34
N LEU A 175 -17.18 -6.29 -35.21
CA LEU A 175 -17.75 -6.51 -33.89
C LEU A 175 -19.04 -5.70 -33.71
N ALA A 176 -19.11 -4.48 -34.25
CA ALA A 176 -20.32 -3.66 -34.19
C ALA A 176 -21.55 -4.36 -34.82
N GLN A 177 -21.36 -5.10 -35.92
CA GLN A 177 -22.43 -5.88 -36.53
C GLN A 177 -22.82 -7.09 -35.66
N ALA A 178 -21.84 -7.76 -35.05
CA ALA A 178 -22.08 -8.88 -34.15
C ALA A 178 -22.86 -8.45 -32.90
N VAL A 179 -22.48 -7.32 -32.27
CA VAL A 179 -23.18 -6.75 -31.13
C VAL A 179 -24.62 -6.41 -31.49
N ALA A 180 -24.85 -5.63 -32.56
CA ALA A 180 -26.18 -5.17 -32.95
C ALA A 180 -27.16 -6.30 -33.25
N THR A 181 -26.67 -7.41 -33.82
CA THR A 181 -27.49 -8.59 -34.14
C THR A 181 -27.73 -9.51 -32.94
N SER A 182 -26.94 -9.36 -31.87
CA SER A 182 -26.99 -10.23 -30.69
C SER A 182 -27.75 -9.64 -29.50
N ILE A 183 -28.14 -8.35 -29.54
CA ILE A 183 -28.95 -7.69 -28.49
C ILE A 183 -30.18 -8.53 -28.05
N PRO A 184 -30.93 -9.21 -28.93
CA PRO A 184 -32.10 -9.99 -28.51
C PRO A 184 -31.80 -11.29 -27.75
N LEU A 185 -30.53 -11.74 -27.69
CA LEU A 185 -30.15 -13.07 -27.16
C LEU A 185 -30.10 -13.14 -25.64
N GLN A 186 -30.18 -12.00 -24.92
CA GLN A 186 -30.05 -11.91 -23.45
C GLN A 186 -28.70 -12.40 -22.88
N GLY A 187 -27.77 -12.82 -23.75
CA GLY A 187 -26.38 -13.19 -23.45
C GLY A 187 -25.70 -13.72 -24.71
N VAL A 188 -24.43 -13.38 -24.96
CA VAL A 188 -23.66 -13.84 -26.12
C VAL A 188 -22.16 -13.83 -25.83
N ASN A 189 -21.45 -14.83 -26.33
CA ASN A 189 -19.99 -14.87 -26.35
C ASN A 189 -19.50 -14.59 -27.78
N LEU A 190 -18.69 -13.55 -27.95
CA LEU A 190 -18.20 -13.07 -29.25
C LEU A 190 -16.77 -13.58 -29.44
N TYR A 191 -16.57 -14.58 -30.31
CA TYR A 191 -15.24 -15.09 -30.63
C TYR A 191 -14.67 -14.29 -31.79
N VAL A 192 -13.50 -13.69 -31.59
CA VAL A 192 -12.88 -12.77 -32.54
C VAL A 192 -11.53 -13.32 -32.99
N ALA A 193 -11.38 -13.48 -34.29
CA ALA A 193 -10.15 -13.98 -34.89
C ALA A 193 -9.02 -12.95 -34.80
N GLU A 194 -7.80 -13.40 -35.03
CA GLU A 194 -6.63 -12.55 -35.28
C GLU A 194 -6.92 -11.58 -36.42
N GLY A 195 -6.43 -10.36 -36.29
CA GLY A 195 -6.63 -9.30 -37.28
C GLY A 195 -6.78 -7.92 -36.66
N LEU A 196 -6.90 -6.94 -37.56
CA LEU A 196 -7.11 -5.54 -37.22
C LEU A 196 -8.58 -5.15 -37.39
N TYR A 197 -9.13 -4.54 -36.34
CA TYR A 197 -10.50 -4.05 -36.21
C TYR A 197 -10.50 -2.55 -35.87
N PRO A 198 -10.63 -1.65 -36.88
CA PRO A 198 -10.62 -0.21 -36.65
C PRO A 198 -12.01 0.29 -36.20
N GLU A 199 -12.43 -0.09 -35.00
CA GLU A 199 -13.72 0.25 -34.42
C GLU A 199 -13.64 0.41 -32.89
N ASN A 200 -14.49 1.29 -32.35
CA ASN A 200 -14.77 1.36 -30.92
C ASN A 200 -15.78 0.25 -30.53
N ILE A 201 -15.65 -0.29 -29.33
CA ILE A 201 -16.44 -1.42 -28.83
C ILE A 201 -17.47 -0.93 -27.80
N PHE A 202 -18.71 -1.38 -27.94
CA PHE A 202 -19.80 -1.12 -26.98
C PHE A 202 -20.41 -2.44 -26.54
N LEU A 203 -20.22 -2.84 -25.28
CA LEU A 203 -20.69 -4.12 -24.76
C LEU A 203 -21.82 -3.91 -23.75
N PHE A 204 -22.95 -4.55 -24.01
CA PHE A 204 -24.09 -4.58 -23.09
C PHE A 204 -23.91 -5.68 -22.03
N PRO A 205 -24.60 -5.62 -20.88
CA PRO A 205 -24.64 -6.70 -19.91
C PRO A 205 -24.94 -8.05 -20.58
N GLY A 206 -24.18 -9.09 -20.22
CA GLY A 206 -24.27 -10.43 -20.83
C GLY A 206 -23.46 -10.62 -22.12
N MET A 207 -22.67 -9.63 -22.56
CA MET A 207 -21.81 -9.73 -23.74
C MET A 207 -20.33 -9.84 -23.35
N MET A 208 -19.69 -10.96 -23.68
CA MET A 208 -18.25 -11.17 -23.51
C MET A 208 -17.56 -11.27 -24.87
N VAL A 209 -16.39 -10.64 -25.01
CA VAL A 209 -15.53 -10.75 -26.19
C VAL A 209 -14.30 -11.59 -25.87
N PHE A 210 -13.97 -12.54 -26.74
CA PHE A 210 -12.78 -13.36 -26.65
C PHE A 210 -11.96 -13.22 -27.93
N GLY A 211 -10.78 -12.58 -27.85
CA GLY A 211 -9.78 -12.52 -28.92
C GLY A 211 -8.83 -13.71 -28.90
N GLY A 212 -7.78 -13.69 -29.73
CA GLY A 212 -6.73 -14.72 -29.69
C GLY A 212 -7.00 -15.95 -30.54
N PHE A 213 -8.04 -15.93 -31.39
CA PHE A 213 -8.41 -17.09 -32.21
C PHE A 213 -7.75 -17.06 -33.60
N LEU A 214 -7.43 -18.24 -34.12
CA LEU A 214 -7.25 -18.42 -35.56
C LEU A 214 -8.59 -18.26 -36.31
N GLN A 215 -8.53 -18.16 -37.64
CA GLN A 215 -9.71 -17.93 -38.49
C GLN A 215 -10.75 -19.06 -38.49
N ASP A 216 -10.40 -20.23 -37.95
CA ASP A 216 -11.26 -21.41 -37.76
C ASP A 216 -11.82 -21.54 -36.32
N PHE A 217 -11.45 -20.61 -35.43
CA PHE A 217 -11.98 -20.44 -34.08
C PHE A 217 -11.88 -21.67 -33.17
N GLN A 218 -10.89 -22.53 -33.40
CA GLN A 218 -10.66 -23.68 -32.52
C GLN A 218 -10.10 -23.22 -31.17
N VAL A 219 -10.80 -23.56 -30.08
CA VAL A 219 -10.47 -23.08 -28.73
C VAL A 219 -9.15 -23.64 -28.22
N ASP A 220 -8.77 -24.86 -28.60
CA ASP A 220 -7.52 -25.52 -28.25
C ASP A 220 -6.28 -24.92 -28.94
N GLN A 221 -6.50 -24.09 -29.97
CA GLN A 221 -5.45 -23.36 -30.70
C GLN A 221 -5.41 -21.87 -30.33
N ARG A 222 -6.29 -21.43 -29.43
CA ARG A 222 -6.40 -20.03 -29.03
C ARG A 222 -5.16 -19.63 -28.24
N ASP A 223 -4.57 -18.50 -28.63
CA ASP A 223 -3.40 -17.93 -27.95
C ASP A 223 -3.37 -16.42 -28.21
N PRO A 224 -3.86 -15.58 -27.27
CA PRO A 224 -3.85 -14.13 -27.42
C PRO A 224 -2.46 -13.51 -27.64
N GLY A 225 -1.39 -14.19 -27.21
CA GLY A 225 -0.01 -13.75 -27.41
C GLY A 225 0.51 -14.00 -28.83
N LYS A 226 0.00 -15.01 -29.53
CA LYS A 226 0.38 -15.37 -30.90
C LYS A 226 -0.60 -14.89 -31.97
N HIS A 227 -1.90 -14.97 -31.69
CA HIS A 227 -3.00 -14.70 -32.61
C HIS A 227 -3.64 -13.36 -32.29
N LEU A 228 -2.91 -12.29 -32.57
CA LEU A 228 -3.27 -10.94 -32.12
C LEU A 228 -4.62 -10.47 -32.71
N THR A 229 -5.61 -10.30 -31.83
CA THR A 229 -6.86 -9.58 -32.12
C THR A 229 -6.69 -8.14 -31.66
N GLN A 230 -6.54 -7.21 -32.61
CA GLN A 230 -6.22 -5.82 -32.30
C GLN A 230 -7.33 -4.87 -32.71
N PHE A 231 -7.79 -4.06 -31.75
CA PHE A 231 -8.72 -2.97 -31.96
C PHE A 231 -7.98 -1.62 -31.99
N GLY A 232 -8.38 -0.77 -32.92
CA GLY A 232 -7.89 0.60 -33.04
C GLY A 232 -9.05 1.58 -33.17
N ILE A 233 -8.79 2.84 -32.86
CA ILE A 233 -9.84 3.85 -32.74
C ILE A 233 -10.40 4.38 -34.06
N LEU A 234 -11.73 4.58 -34.11
CA LEU A 234 -12.42 5.19 -35.25
C LEU A 234 -12.75 6.68 -35.01
N PHE A 235 -13.03 7.07 -33.75
CA PHE A 235 -13.34 8.45 -33.33
C PHE A 235 -12.88 8.69 -31.88
N PRO A 236 -12.50 9.92 -31.48
CA PRO A 236 -11.89 10.23 -30.18
C PRO A 236 -12.90 10.11 -29.04
N ASN A 237 -12.98 8.93 -28.44
CA ASN A 237 -13.82 8.52 -27.31
C ASN A 237 -13.19 7.25 -26.71
N ASP A 238 -13.84 6.62 -25.73
CA ASP A 238 -13.44 5.34 -25.16
C ASP A 238 -13.33 4.27 -26.24
N LEU A 239 -12.24 3.49 -26.21
CA LEU A 239 -12.05 2.40 -27.16
C LEU A 239 -12.96 1.22 -26.86
N VAL A 240 -13.20 0.93 -25.57
CA VAL A 240 -14.18 -0.04 -25.09
C VAL A 240 -15.06 0.59 -24.02
N SER A 241 -16.37 0.52 -24.20
CA SER A 241 -17.36 0.94 -23.19
C SER A 241 -18.14 -0.28 -22.69
N LEU A 242 -17.97 -0.61 -21.42
CA LEU A 242 -18.73 -1.64 -20.71
C LEU A 242 -19.96 -0.99 -20.06
N ARG A 243 -21.15 -1.41 -20.48
CA ARG A 243 -22.40 -0.73 -20.08
C ARG A 243 -22.92 -1.25 -18.72
N PRO A 244 -23.58 -0.38 -17.93
CA PRO A 244 -24.18 -0.72 -16.64
C PRO A 244 -25.09 -1.96 -16.64
N GLY A 245 -25.00 -2.77 -15.59
CA GLY A 245 -25.90 -3.90 -15.31
C GLY A 245 -25.25 -5.11 -14.61
N ASP A 246 -26.10 -6.00 -14.08
CA ASP A 246 -25.68 -7.14 -13.24
C ASP A 246 -25.09 -8.34 -14.00
N LEU A 247 -25.44 -8.50 -15.29
CA LEU A 247 -24.95 -9.62 -16.10
C LEU A 247 -23.52 -9.37 -16.55
N LEU A 248 -22.67 -10.39 -16.39
CA LEU A 248 -21.26 -10.34 -16.79
C LEU A 248 -21.09 -9.82 -18.22
N ASN A 249 -20.29 -8.78 -18.38
CA ASN A 249 -19.78 -8.32 -19.67
C ASN A 249 -18.25 -8.16 -19.62
N GLY A 250 -17.62 -7.90 -20.75
CA GLY A 250 -16.18 -7.62 -20.77
C GLY A 250 -15.42 -8.24 -21.93
N ILE A 251 -14.11 -8.30 -21.75
CA ILE A 251 -13.14 -8.56 -22.82
C ILE A 251 -12.05 -9.52 -22.32
N ASP A 252 -11.61 -10.40 -23.21
CA ASP A 252 -10.54 -11.35 -22.94
C ASP A 252 -9.61 -11.49 -24.16
N GLY A 253 -8.30 -11.32 -23.98
CA GLY A 253 -7.32 -11.70 -25.00
C GLY A 253 -7.29 -10.77 -26.20
N ILE A 254 -7.54 -9.47 -26.01
CA ILE A 254 -7.51 -8.46 -27.09
C ILE A 254 -6.45 -7.38 -26.83
N SER A 255 -5.94 -6.79 -27.90
CA SER A 255 -5.08 -5.61 -27.82
C SER A 255 -5.87 -4.36 -28.21
N LEU A 256 -5.78 -3.35 -27.35
CA LEU A 256 -6.41 -2.05 -27.44
C LEU A 256 -5.34 -0.99 -27.71
N ALA A 257 -5.37 -0.41 -28.90
CA ALA A 257 -4.46 0.65 -29.31
C ALA A 257 -5.18 2.00 -29.35
N GLY A 258 -4.96 2.81 -28.31
CA GLY A 258 -5.54 4.14 -28.16
C GLY A 258 -5.00 5.18 -29.14
N ASN A 259 -3.78 4.98 -29.66
CA ASN A 259 -3.11 5.81 -30.68
C ASN A 259 -2.98 7.29 -30.31
N ASP A 260 -2.92 7.63 -29.02
CA ASP A 260 -2.97 9.00 -28.48
C ASP A 260 -4.21 9.78 -28.95
N ILE A 261 -5.31 9.05 -29.18
CA ILE A 261 -6.60 9.59 -29.63
C ILE A 261 -7.74 9.10 -28.74
N ALA A 262 -7.68 7.86 -28.23
CA ALA A 262 -8.68 7.34 -27.31
C ALA A 262 -8.69 8.18 -26.04
N GLU A 263 -9.89 8.45 -25.51
CA GLU A 263 -10.01 9.04 -24.18
C GLU A 263 -9.47 8.02 -23.17
N THR A 264 -10.18 6.90 -23.01
CA THR A 264 -9.71 5.72 -22.27
C THR A 264 -9.56 4.49 -23.18
N CYS A 265 -8.75 3.50 -22.78
CA CYS A 265 -8.81 2.19 -23.44
C CYS A 265 -10.08 1.43 -23.03
N VAL A 266 -10.42 1.42 -21.74
CA VAL A 266 -11.65 0.82 -21.22
C VAL A 266 -12.33 1.76 -20.24
N PHE A 267 -13.61 2.04 -20.47
CA PHE A 267 -14.50 2.70 -19.53
C PHE A 267 -15.56 1.72 -19.04
N ALA A 268 -15.76 1.63 -17.72
CA ALA A 268 -16.74 0.77 -17.08
C ALA A 268 -17.45 1.53 -15.94
N GLU A 269 -18.77 1.43 -15.92
CA GLU A 269 -19.64 2.14 -14.97
C GLU A 269 -20.77 1.21 -14.52
N ASP A 270 -21.00 1.12 -13.21
CA ASP A 270 -22.12 0.39 -12.58
C ASP A 270 -22.34 -1.04 -13.13
N CYS A 271 -21.26 -1.77 -13.35
CA CYS A 271 -21.31 -3.06 -14.03
C CYS A 271 -20.58 -4.17 -13.30
N ASN A 272 -20.92 -5.40 -13.69
CA ASN A 272 -20.20 -6.61 -13.35
C ASN A 272 -19.38 -7.06 -14.57
N SER A 273 -18.06 -6.91 -14.50
CA SER A 273 -17.18 -7.05 -15.65
C SER A 273 -15.95 -7.91 -15.42
N ARG A 274 -15.47 -8.52 -16.50
CA ARG A 274 -14.19 -9.22 -16.55
C ARG A 274 -13.31 -8.69 -17.68
N ILE A 275 -12.09 -8.29 -17.34
CA ILE A 275 -11.09 -7.76 -18.28
C ILE A 275 -9.84 -8.61 -18.12
N THR A 276 -9.59 -9.54 -19.05
CA THR A 276 -8.52 -10.53 -18.87
C THR A 276 -7.59 -10.60 -20.07
N ARG A 277 -6.28 -10.80 -19.86
CA ARG A 277 -5.29 -10.97 -20.95
C ARG A 277 -5.31 -9.90 -22.02
N CYS A 278 -5.60 -8.66 -21.62
CA CYS A 278 -5.69 -7.54 -22.54
C CYS A 278 -4.41 -6.71 -22.53
N ARG A 279 -4.11 -6.09 -23.67
CA ARG A 279 -2.94 -5.21 -23.84
C ARG A 279 -3.40 -3.84 -24.26
N MET A 280 -3.22 -2.83 -23.41
CA MET A 280 -3.81 -1.50 -23.55
C MET A 280 -2.73 -0.44 -23.56
N SER A 281 -2.79 0.50 -24.51
CA SER A 281 -1.81 1.58 -24.58
C SER A 281 -2.27 2.81 -25.35
N GLY A 282 -1.63 3.95 -25.08
CA GLY A 282 -1.80 5.18 -25.85
C GLY A 282 -3.17 5.82 -25.66
N ALA A 283 -3.75 5.70 -24.47
CA ALA A 283 -4.92 6.50 -24.10
C ALA A 283 -4.47 7.94 -23.76
N THR A 284 -5.32 8.92 -24.08
CA THR A 284 -5.07 10.34 -23.76
C THR A 284 -5.45 10.70 -22.32
N THR A 285 -6.18 9.82 -21.63
CA THR A 285 -6.40 9.85 -20.19
C THR A 285 -6.02 8.48 -19.60
N GLN A 286 -6.98 7.76 -19.02
CA GLN A 286 -6.77 6.51 -18.28
C GLN A 286 -6.59 5.32 -19.22
N GLY A 287 -5.77 4.35 -18.84
CA GLY A 287 -5.85 3.02 -19.44
C GLY A 287 -7.22 2.39 -19.20
N ILE A 288 -7.58 2.22 -17.93
CA ILE A 288 -8.88 1.70 -17.49
C ILE A 288 -9.51 2.68 -16.51
N ASP A 289 -10.77 3.05 -16.72
CA ASP A 289 -11.54 3.94 -15.85
C ASP A 289 -12.78 3.23 -15.32
N LEU A 290 -12.82 3.05 -13.99
CA LEU A 290 -13.84 2.29 -13.27
C LEU A 290 -14.61 3.21 -12.35
N ARG A 291 -15.93 3.31 -12.54
CA ARG A 291 -16.77 4.22 -11.75
C ARG A 291 -18.05 3.57 -11.25
N SER A 292 -18.57 4.05 -10.13
CA SER A 292 -19.95 3.82 -9.77
C SER A 292 -20.70 5.07 -9.35
N ASP A 293 -22.01 5.10 -9.60
CA ASP A 293 -22.93 6.10 -9.05
C ASP A 293 -23.22 5.80 -7.57
N TYR A 294 -22.22 6.08 -6.73
CA TYR A 294 -22.26 5.83 -5.30
C TYR A 294 -23.41 6.57 -4.58
N LEU A 295 -23.92 7.67 -5.15
CA LEU A 295 -25.05 8.42 -4.58
C LEU A 295 -26.37 7.66 -4.71
N GLU A 296 -26.48 6.80 -5.73
CA GLU A 296 -27.59 5.86 -5.90
C GLU A 296 -27.32 4.51 -5.20
N GLY A 297 -26.13 4.34 -4.61
CA GLY A 297 -25.71 3.11 -3.94
C GLY A 297 -25.22 2.02 -4.91
N GLU A 298 -24.93 2.39 -6.16
CA GLU A 298 -24.44 1.48 -7.18
C GLU A 298 -22.97 1.11 -6.94
N LYS A 299 -22.60 -0.08 -7.41
CA LYS A 299 -21.26 -0.66 -7.23
C LYS A 299 -20.62 -0.96 -8.58
N ILE A 300 -19.29 -0.90 -8.59
CA ILE A 300 -18.48 -1.34 -9.72
C ILE A 300 -17.77 -2.65 -9.36
N ARG A 301 -18.16 -3.76 -10.01
CA ARG A 301 -17.66 -5.12 -9.78
C ARG A 301 -16.77 -5.53 -10.94
N VAL A 302 -15.46 -5.53 -10.79
CA VAL A 302 -14.54 -5.80 -11.91
C VAL A 302 -13.40 -6.72 -11.52
N HIS A 303 -13.22 -7.79 -12.30
CA HIS A 303 -12.03 -8.65 -12.24
C HIS A 303 -11.11 -8.33 -13.42
N ILE A 304 -9.93 -7.79 -13.12
CA ILE A 304 -8.86 -7.49 -14.07
C ILE A 304 -7.75 -8.50 -13.84
N ALA A 305 -7.37 -9.28 -14.86
CA ALA A 305 -6.23 -10.18 -14.71
C ALA A 305 -5.38 -10.37 -15.98
N ASP A 306 -4.10 -10.67 -15.81
CA ASP A 306 -3.13 -10.92 -16.90
C ASP A 306 -3.05 -9.77 -17.92
N CYS A 307 -3.31 -8.53 -17.49
CA CYS A 307 -3.38 -7.37 -18.39
C CYS A 307 -2.08 -6.56 -18.39
N VAL A 308 -1.81 -5.89 -19.51
CA VAL A 308 -0.78 -4.85 -19.62
C VAL A 308 -1.46 -3.52 -19.90
N VAL A 309 -1.16 -2.51 -19.07
CA VAL A 309 -1.62 -1.13 -19.24
C VAL A 309 -0.40 -0.19 -19.24
N THR A 310 -0.16 0.47 -20.37
CA THR A 310 1.10 1.21 -20.54
C THR A 310 1.01 2.39 -21.50
N ASP A 311 1.92 3.35 -21.38
CA ASP A 311 2.04 4.49 -22.30
C ASP A 311 0.74 5.31 -22.39
N CYS A 312 -0.03 5.42 -21.30
CA CYS A 312 -1.21 6.28 -21.21
C CYS A 312 -0.82 7.67 -20.69
N SER A 313 -1.54 8.72 -21.13
CA SER A 313 -1.28 10.11 -20.73
C SER A 313 -1.93 10.52 -19.40
N GLY A 314 -2.62 9.61 -18.72
CA GLY A 314 -3.11 9.76 -17.34
C GLY A 314 -2.75 8.51 -16.55
N GLU A 315 -3.65 8.07 -15.67
CA GLU A 315 -3.44 6.92 -14.80
C GLU A 315 -3.50 5.61 -15.57
N GLY A 316 -2.79 4.58 -15.10
CA GLY A 316 -2.96 3.23 -15.63
C GLY A 316 -4.40 2.75 -15.41
N ILE A 317 -4.81 2.70 -14.15
CA ILE A 317 -6.17 2.32 -13.73
C ILE A 317 -6.70 3.34 -12.73
N ARG A 318 -7.87 3.93 -13.01
CA ARG A 318 -8.58 4.79 -12.07
C ARG A 318 -9.82 4.09 -11.49
N ILE A 319 -10.03 4.25 -10.18
CA ILE A 319 -11.16 3.72 -9.42
C ILE A 319 -11.94 4.86 -8.75
N GLN A 320 -13.27 4.86 -8.87
CA GLN A 320 -14.14 5.85 -8.22
C GLN A 320 -15.47 5.24 -7.76
N GLY A 321 -15.94 5.60 -6.57
CA GLY A 321 -17.25 5.20 -6.05
C GLY A 321 -17.16 4.02 -5.08
N ILE A 322 -18.03 3.02 -5.22
CA ILE A 322 -18.11 1.83 -4.35
C ILE A 322 -17.52 0.61 -5.08
N PRO A 323 -16.20 0.36 -4.97
CA PRO A 323 -15.55 -0.72 -5.69
C PRO A 323 -15.74 -2.09 -5.06
N GLU A 324 -15.89 -3.11 -5.89
CA GLU A 324 -15.64 -4.52 -5.61
C GLU A 324 -14.68 -5.03 -6.70
N ILE A 325 -13.41 -4.66 -6.58
CA ILE A 325 -12.41 -4.79 -7.64
C ILE A 325 -11.32 -5.76 -7.23
N ARG A 326 -10.94 -6.64 -8.15
CA ARG A 326 -9.73 -7.45 -8.08
C ARG A 326 -8.86 -7.17 -9.31
N ILE A 327 -7.59 -6.86 -9.08
CA ILE A 327 -6.55 -6.66 -10.09
C ILE A 327 -5.47 -7.69 -9.78
N ASP A 328 -5.22 -8.60 -10.72
CA ASP A 328 -4.37 -9.76 -10.48
C ASP A 328 -3.40 -10.03 -11.64
N ASP A 329 -2.13 -10.28 -11.35
CA ASP A 329 -1.11 -10.64 -12.36
C ASP A 329 -1.03 -9.65 -13.53
N CYS A 330 -1.13 -8.34 -13.24
CA CYS A 330 -1.12 -7.28 -14.24
C CYS A 330 0.21 -6.51 -14.25
N GLU A 331 0.61 -6.00 -15.41
CA GLU A 331 1.70 -5.06 -15.58
C GLU A 331 1.15 -3.66 -15.89
N ILE A 332 1.38 -2.70 -14.99
CA ILE A 332 0.95 -1.31 -15.11
C ILE A 332 2.19 -0.41 -15.10
N ARG A 333 2.54 0.15 -16.26
CA ARG A 333 3.84 0.83 -16.38
C ARG A 333 3.91 1.95 -17.38
N ASP A 334 4.87 2.84 -17.19
CA ASP A 334 5.21 3.91 -18.14
C ASP A 334 3.98 4.79 -18.46
N ASN A 335 3.05 4.95 -17.51
CA ASN A 335 1.93 5.88 -17.62
C ASN A 335 2.36 7.25 -17.08
N LEU A 336 1.72 8.32 -17.56
CA LEU A 336 2.14 9.69 -17.24
C LEU A 336 1.88 10.08 -15.78
N ASN A 337 0.81 9.57 -15.18
CA ASN A 337 0.46 9.84 -13.78
C ASN A 337 0.68 8.58 -12.93
N GLU A 338 -0.27 8.19 -12.08
CA GLU A 338 -0.18 7.03 -11.19
C GLU A 338 -0.36 5.71 -11.95
N GLY A 339 0.20 4.63 -11.40
CA GLY A 339 -0.11 3.29 -11.88
C GLY A 339 -1.58 2.94 -11.63
N ILE A 340 -1.97 2.93 -10.35
CA ILE A 340 -3.34 2.69 -9.91
C ILE A 340 -3.75 3.82 -8.97
N GLU A 341 -4.78 4.56 -9.32
CA GLU A 341 -5.35 5.65 -8.52
C GLU A 341 -6.77 5.27 -8.09
N SER A 342 -7.15 5.55 -6.85
CA SER A 342 -8.55 5.75 -6.51
C SER A 342 -8.81 7.20 -6.16
N GLN A 343 -9.58 7.89 -7.01
CA GLN A 343 -9.92 9.28 -6.74
C GLN A 343 -10.71 9.44 -5.42
N TRP A 344 -11.65 8.53 -5.17
CA TRP A 344 -12.37 8.41 -3.89
C TRP A 344 -13.00 7.02 -3.78
N THR A 345 -12.48 6.19 -2.88
CA THR A 345 -13.12 4.95 -2.45
C THR A 345 -14.19 5.28 -1.41
N ARG A 346 -15.44 4.96 -1.73
CA ARG A 346 -16.62 5.22 -0.91
C ARG A 346 -17.28 3.92 -0.48
N ALA A 347 -17.93 3.95 0.67
CA ALA A 347 -18.78 2.86 1.16
C ALA A 347 -20.01 3.45 1.86
N GLY A 348 -21.05 2.62 2.04
CA GLY A 348 -22.28 3.00 2.75
C GLY A 348 -22.69 1.95 3.78
N THR A 349 -23.71 2.25 4.59
CA THR A 349 -24.19 1.32 5.65
C THR A 349 -24.60 -0.05 5.13
N ASP A 350 -25.12 -0.10 3.89
CA ASP A 350 -25.57 -1.33 3.24
C ASP A 350 -24.58 -1.86 2.18
N ASN A 351 -23.49 -1.11 1.91
CA ASN A 351 -22.61 -1.33 0.78
C ASN A 351 -21.14 -1.23 1.19
N ASP A 352 -20.49 -2.38 1.34
CA ASP A 352 -19.03 -2.44 1.55
C ASP A 352 -18.26 -2.14 0.26
N ALA A 353 -17.04 -1.65 0.40
CA ALA A 353 -16.05 -1.53 -0.67
C ALA A 353 -14.86 -2.47 -0.45
N ARG A 354 -14.31 -3.00 -1.55
CA ARG A 354 -13.14 -3.88 -1.59
C ARG A 354 -12.29 -3.61 -2.81
N ILE A 355 -10.99 -3.44 -2.58
CA ILE A 355 -9.95 -3.38 -3.61
C ILE A 355 -8.89 -4.43 -3.27
N GLU A 356 -8.63 -5.35 -4.20
CA GLU A 356 -7.55 -6.33 -4.11
C GLU A 356 -6.60 -6.17 -5.28
N ILE A 357 -5.33 -5.92 -4.98
CA ILE A 357 -4.24 -5.83 -5.96
C ILE A 357 -3.26 -6.94 -5.63
N THR A 358 -3.16 -7.92 -6.51
CA THR A 358 -2.31 -9.10 -6.28
C THR A 358 -1.39 -9.41 -7.46
N ARG A 359 -0.17 -9.85 -7.20
CA ARG A 359 0.75 -10.35 -8.26
C ARG A 359 1.08 -9.33 -9.35
N CYS A 360 0.91 -8.04 -9.08
CA CYS A 360 1.08 -7.00 -10.09
C CYS A 360 2.50 -6.45 -10.13
N VAL A 361 2.94 -6.02 -11.31
CA VAL A 361 4.15 -5.23 -11.52
C VAL A 361 3.74 -3.81 -11.88
N ILE A 362 4.04 -2.86 -11.01
CA ILE A 362 3.64 -1.46 -11.13
C ILE A 362 4.89 -0.60 -11.14
N LYS A 363 5.27 -0.09 -12.31
CA LYS A 363 6.60 0.51 -12.45
C LYS A 363 6.71 1.69 -13.40
N ARG A 364 7.62 2.61 -13.08
CA ARG A 364 7.99 3.77 -13.93
C ARG A 364 6.79 4.61 -14.35
N ASN A 365 5.77 4.70 -13.49
CA ASN A 365 4.70 5.65 -13.70
C ASN A 365 5.17 7.05 -13.26
N GLY A 366 4.61 8.10 -13.87
CA GLY A 366 5.10 9.46 -13.76
C GLY A 366 4.73 10.17 -12.45
N ASP A 367 3.85 9.57 -11.64
CA ASP A 367 3.55 9.96 -10.27
C ASP A 367 3.75 8.75 -9.32
N GLU A 368 2.77 8.36 -8.50
CA GLU A 368 2.82 7.22 -7.57
C GLU A 368 2.67 5.86 -8.27
N GLY A 369 3.13 4.79 -7.62
CA GLY A 369 2.80 3.43 -8.04
C GLY A 369 1.31 3.13 -7.82
N ILE A 370 0.89 3.17 -6.56
CA ILE A 370 -0.49 2.99 -6.11
C ILE A 370 -0.85 4.17 -5.22
N ASP A 371 -1.97 4.83 -5.51
CA ASP A 371 -2.57 5.86 -4.66
C ASP A 371 -4.04 5.52 -4.40
N LEU A 372 -4.44 5.41 -3.13
CA LEU A 372 -5.80 5.03 -2.74
C LEU A 372 -6.37 5.96 -1.67
N ASP A 373 -7.24 6.87 -2.12
CA ASP A 373 -8.03 7.74 -1.27
C ASP A 373 -9.29 7.05 -0.70
N ILE A 374 -9.47 7.13 0.62
CA ILE A 374 -10.64 6.61 1.31
C ILE A 374 -11.50 7.78 1.82
N ALA A 375 -12.70 7.92 1.26
CA ALA A 375 -13.58 9.05 1.56
C ALA A 375 -14.55 8.81 2.71
N SER A 376 -15.01 9.92 3.29
CA SER A 376 -16.13 10.02 4.23
C SER A 376 -17.45 9.49 3.65
N ILE A 377 -18.40 9.13 4.53
CA ILE A 377 -19.76 8.76 4.12
C ILE A 377 -20.58 10.02 3.77
N ASP A 378 -21.23 10.07 2.61
CA ASP A 378 -22.09 11.20 2.23
C ASP A 378 -23.47 11.17 2.91
N GLY A 379 -23.83 12.25 3.62
CA GLY A 379 -25.21 12.57 4.02
C GLY A 379 -25.50 12.60 5.53
N PRO A 380 -26.57 13.30 5.98
CA PRO A 380 -26.89 13.48 7.40
C PRO A 380 -27.76 12.33 7.93
N GLY A 381 -27.22 11.11 7.98
CA GLY A 381 -27.89 9.94 8.54
C GLY A 381 -27.14 9.43 9.76
N PRO A 382 -27.80 9.16 10.91
CA PRO A 382 -27.15 8.39 11.96
C PRO A 382 -26.83 7.02 11.38
N VAL A 383 -25.54 6.73 11.25
CA VAL A 383 -25.03 5.43 10.85
C VAL A 383 -25.69 4.40 11.77
N SER A 384 -26.39 3.42 11.19
CA SER A 384 -26.87 2.26 11.94
C SER A 384 -25.68 1.61 12.66
N GLU A 385 -25.94 0.81 13.70
CA GLU A 385 -24.92 0.20 14.58
C GLU A 385 -23.80 -0.63 13.88
N VAL A 386 -23.80 -0.71 12.54
CA VAL A 386 -22.72 -1.26 11.71
C VAL A 386 -22.29 -0.19 10.71
N GLY A 387 -21.13 0.45 10.95
CA GLY A 387 -20.54 1.38 9.99
C GLY A 387 -20.08 0.71 8.70
N ALA A 388 -19.93 1.51 7.64
CA ALA A 388 -19.52 1.05 6.32
C ALA A 388 -18.14 0.34 6.40
N ARG A 389 -17.93 -0.71 5.59
CA ARG A 389 -16.67 -1.47 5.60
C ARG A 389 -15.87 -1.23 4.32
N ILE A 390 -14.58 -0.94 4.50
CA ILE A 390 -13.63 -0.84 3.39
C ILE A 390 -12.51 -1.86 3.62
N ARG A 391 -12.17 -2.61 2.58
CA ARG A 391 -11.10 -3.62 2.59
C ARG A 391 -10.14 -3.35 1.45
N VAL A 392 -8.90 -3.00 1.80
CA VAL A 392 -7.80 -2.87 0.84
C VAL A 392 -6.79 -3.99 1.10
N LYS A 393 -6.42 -4.70 0.04
CA LYS A 393 -5.38 -5.73 0.07
C LYS A 393 -4.41 -5.51 -1.09
N ILE A 394 -3.15 -5.29 -0.77
CA ILE A 394 -2.04 -5.17 -1.74
C ILE A 394 -1.04 -6.28 -1.39
N ARG A 395 -0.85 -7.24 -2.30
CA ARG A 395 -0.08 -8.45 -1.98
C ARG A 395 0.66 -9.05 -3.16
N HIS A 396 1.86 -9.56 -2.94
CA HIS A 396 2.66 -10.20 -3.99
C HIS A 396 2.97 -9.28 -5.16
N CYS A 397 3.08 -7.98 -4.92
CA CYS A 397 3.34 -7.00 -5.97
C CYS A 397 4.81 -6.52 -5.97
N SER A 398 5.28 -6.13 -7.15
CA SER A 398 6.49 -5.31 -7.33
C SER A 398 6.07 -3.88 -7.67
N ILE A 399 6.41 -2.92 -6.81
CA ILE A 399 6.11 -1.50 -6.98
C ILE A 399 7.43 -0.73 -7.08
N GLU A 400 7.80 -0.33 -8.30
CA GLU A 400 9.19 -0.02 -8.62
C GLU A 400 9.37 1.25 -9.44
N GLU A 401 10.38 2.05 -9.10
CA GLU A 401 10.88 3.12 -10.00
C GLU A 401 9.81 4.16 -10.40
N ASN A 402 8.75 4.34 -9.60
CA ASN A 402 7.75 5.40 -9.84
C ASN A 402 8.31 6.77 -9.43
N HIS A 403 7.80 7.84 -10.04
CA HIS A 403 8.37 9.18 -9.87
C HIS A 403 8.16 9.75 -8.46
N LEU A 404 7.07 9.39 -7.79
CA LEU A 404 6.75 9.81 -6.43
C LEU A 404 6.87 8.62 -5.48
N GLU A 405 5.84 8.37 -4.66
CA GLU A 405 5.78 7.26 -3.71
C GLU A 405 5.53 5.91 -4.40
N GLY A 406 5.92 4.82 -3.73
CA GLY A 406 5.50 3.49 -4.13
C GLY A 406 4.00 3.27 -3.90
N ILE A 407 3.59 3.33 -2.63
CA ILE A 407 2.19 3.16 -2.20
C ILE A 407 1.78 4.35 -1.32
N VAL A 408 0.65 4.97 -1.64
CA VAL A 408 -0.04 5.98 -0.84
C VAL A 408 -1.40 5.44 -0.41
N ILE A 409 -1.73 5.66 0.86
CA ILE A 409 -3.07 5.41 1.41
C ILE A 409 -3.50 6.68 2.14
N ASP A 410 -4.57 7.31 1.66
CA ASP A 410 -5.14 8.50 2.29
C ASP A 410 -6.45 8.16 3.02
N LEU A 411 -6.59 8.62 4.27
CA LEU A 411 -7.72 8.37 5.15
C LEU A 411 -8.51 9.64 5.41
N ASP A 412 -9.43 9.93 4.51
CA ASP A 412 -10.18 11.17 4.44
C ASP A 412 -11.63 11.01 4.95
N TYR A 413 -11.78 10.40 6.14
CA TYR A 413 -13.07 10.25 6.81
C TYR A 413 -13.09 10.69 8.27
N VAL A 414 -14.27 10.97 8.80
CA VAL A 414 -14.44 11.52 10.14
C VAL A 414 -14.88 10.45 11.14
N GLU A 415 -14.54 10.63 12.42
CA GLU A 415 -14.89 9.69 13.50
C GLU A 415 -16.40 9.40 13.57
N SER A 416 -17.25 10.37 13.21
CA SER A 416 -18.71 10.19 13.18
C SER A 416 -19.21 9.17 12.16
N ASP A 417 -18.38 8.79 11.17
CA ASP A 417 -18.75 7.83 10.13
C ASP A 417 -18.69 6.39 10.65
N GLN A 418 -17.98 6.15 11.76
CA GLN A 418 -17.83 4.85 12.42
C GLN A 418 -17.42 3.69 11.48
N MET A 419 -16.62 3.98 10.45
CA MET A 419 -16.24 3.02 9.41
C MET A 419 -15.29 1.94 9.97
N ASP A 420 -15.40 0.72 9.44
CA ASP A 420 -14.41 -0.34 9.67
C ASP A 420 -13.52 -0.42 8.44
N VAL A 421 -12.41 0.33 8.47
CA VAL A 421 -11.40 0.37 7.41
C VAL A 421 -10.24 -0.56 7.76
N ARG A 422 -9.88 -1.46 6.83
CA ARG A 422 -8.73 -2.36 6.99
C ARG A 422 -7.88 -2.37 5.74
N ILE A 423 -6.59 -2.12 5.93
CA ILE A 423 -5.59 -2.07 4.87
C ILE A 423 -4.51 -3.11 5.19
N ARG A 424 -4.22 -3.95 4.19
CA ARG A 424 -3.17 -4.96 4.24
C ARG A 424 -2.19 -4.75 3.11
N ILE A 425 -0.94 -4.48 3.45
CA ILE A 425 0.20 -4.41 2.53
C ILE A 425 1.13 -5.55 2.93
N ASP A 426 0.89 -6.73 2.37
CA ASP A 426 1.61 -7.95 2.76
C ASP A 426 2.46 -8.45 1.57
N ASP A 427 3.64 -9.00 1.80
CA ASP A 427 4.37 -9.77 0.77
C ASP A 427 4.71 -8.98 -0.51
N ASN A 428 5.21 -7.75 -0.38
CA ASN A 428 5.50 -6.88 -1.53
C ASN A 428 6.98 -6.51 -1.61
N ARG A 429 7.46 -6.28 -2.84
CA ARG A 429 8.72 -5.59 -3.12
C ARG A 429 8.42 -4.14 -3.51
N ILE A 430 8.95 -3.18 -2.76
CA ILE A 430 8.68 -1.75 -2.94
C ILE A 430 10.03 -1.03 -2.99
N ARG A 431 10.47 -0.68 -4.20
CA ARG A 431 11.86 -0.22 -4.38
C ARG A 431 12.07 0.88 -5.40
N GLY A 432 13.11 1.68 -5.18
CA GLY A 432 13.60 2.62 -6.19
C GLY A 432 12.61 3.72 -6.59
N ASN A 433 11.50 3.90 -5.87
CA ASN A 433 10.58 5.02 -6.07
C ASN A 433 11.28 6.31 -5.61
N GLN A 434 11.02 7.47 -6.24
CA GLN A 434 11.85 8.65 -5.95
C GLN A 434 11.46 9.38 -4.66
N MET A 435 10.28 9.11 -4.10
CA MET A 435 9.89 9.57 -2.76
C MET A 435 9.85 8.41 -1.78
N SER A 436 8.83 8.32 -0.92
CA SER A 436 8.77 7.28 0.12
C SER A 436 8.40 5.93 -0.47
N GLY A 437 8.84 4.83 0.14
CA GLY A 437 8.38 3.51 -0.27
C GLY A 437 6.87 3.35 -0.04
N ILE A 438 6.45 3.59 1.20
CA ILE A 438 5.05 3.64 1.60
C ILE A 438 4.78 4.96 2.33
N PHE A 439 3.72 5.66 1.95
CA PHE A 439 3.18 6.81 2.66
C PHE A 439 1.76 6.53 3.12
N LEU A 440 1.50 6.78 4.41
CA LEU A 440 0.19 6.61 5.04
C LEU A 440 -0.27 7.96 5.57
N ASP A 441 -1.35 8.50 4.99
CA ASP A 441 -2.00 9.68 5.55
C ASP A 441 -2.99 9.28 6.65
N GLY A 442 -2.61 9.57 7.90
CA GLY A 442 -3.25 9.04 9.10
C GLY A 442 -4.38 9.90 9.66
N ASP A 443 -5.18 10.55 8.81
CA ASP A 443 -6.19 11.52 9.21
C ASP A 443 -7.45 10.90 9.85
N SER A 444 -7.56 9.56 9.82
CA SER A 444 -8.65 8.82 10.46
C SER A 444 -8.28 7.39 10.92
N ASP A 445 -9.17 6.70 11.63
CA ASP A 445 -8.86 5.48 12.37
C ASP A 445 -8.93 4.17 11.55
N ALA A 446 -7.81 3.67 11.03
CA ALA A 446 -7.80 2.41 10.28
C ALA A 446 -6.98 1.31 10.94
N ALA A 447 -7.36 0.05 10.72
CA ALA A 447 -6.46 -1.07 10.99
C ALA A 447 -5.52 -1.26 9.80
N ILE A 448 -4.27 -0.83 9.97
CA ILE A 448 -3.24 -0.91 8.95
C ILE A 448 -2.18 -1.92 9.36
N ARG A 449 -1.90 -2.86 8.46
CA ARG A 449 -0.82 -3.83 8.60
C ARG A 449 0.10 -3.78 7.39
N ILE A 450 1.40 -3.73 7.65
CA ILE A 450 2.46 -3.90 6.66
C ILE A 450 3.30 -5.10 7.10
N SER A 451 3.42 -6.14 6.27
CA SER A 451 4.09 -7.37 6.67
C SER A 451 4.87 -8.03 5.56
N ARG A 452 6.03 -8.60 5.89
CA ARG A 452 6.82 -9.42 4.93
C ARG A 452 7.13 -8.66 3.63
N CYS A 453 7.43 -7.37 3.75
CA CYS A 453 7.77 -6.52 2.62
C CYS A 453 9.28 -6.24 2.58
N GLN A 454 9.84 -6.18 1.38
CA GLN A 454 11.14 -5.54 1.14
C GLN A 454 10.91 -4.11 0.67
N ILE A 455 11.36 -3.15 1.47
CA ILE A 455 11.15 -1.72 1.25
C ILE A 455 12.52 -1.06 1.17
N SER A 456 13.00 -0.84 -0.05
CA SER A 456 14.42 -0.59 -0.26
C SER A 456 14.71 0.45 -1.32
N ALA A 457 15.85 1.11 -1.19
CA ALA A 457 16.39 2.02 -2.20
C ALA A 457 15.46 3.17 -2.64
N ASN A 458 14.38 3.46 -1.91
CA ASN A 458 13.48 4.57 -2.23
C ASN A 458 14.21 5.90 -1.98
N GLY A 459 13.78 6.98 -2.65
CA GLY A 459 14.47 8.26 -2.64
C GLY A 459 14.31 9.04 -1.34
N SER A 460 13.22 8.81 -0.61
CA SER A 460 12.91 9.37 0.71
C SER A 460 12.87 8.26 1.77
N ASP A 461 11.96 8.35 2.74
CA ASP A 461 11.81 7.39 3.83
C ASP A 461 11.31 6.02 3.33
N GLY A 462 11.64 4.94 4.05
CA GLY A 462 11.11 3.61 3.73
C GLY A 462 9.60 3.58 3.93
N ILE A 463 9.15 3.89 5.15
CA ILE A 463 7.74 4.07 5.51
C ILE A 463 7.58 5.43 6.19
N LEU A 464 6.67 6.25 5.68
CA LEU A 464 6.26 7.53 6.26
C LEU A 464 4.80 7.45 6.71
N ALA A 465 4.51 7.86 7.95
CA ALA A 465 3.15 7.99 8.46
C ALA A 465 2.89 9.39 9.03
N THR A 466 1.81 10.03 8.61
CA THR A 466 1.24 11.19 9.31
C THR A 466 0.13 10.72 10.25
N GLY A 467 -0.51 11.66 10.94
CA GLY A 467 -1.81 11.39 11.53
C GLY A 467 -2.19 12.37 12.63
N ILE A 468 -3.35 12.08 13.22
CA ILE A 468 -3.99 12.87 14.27
C ILE A 468 -4.00 12.12 15.62
N SER A 469 -4.50 12.76 16.68
CA SER A 469 -4.53 12.20 18.04
C SER A 469 -5.36 10.92 18.21
N THR A 470 -6.17 10.57 17.22
CA THR A 470 -7.01 9.38 17.13
C THR A 470 -6.80 8.63 15.81
N GLY A 471 -5.69 8.93 15.11
CA GLY A 471 -5.34 8.31 13.84
C GLY A 471 -4.94 6.85 14.00
N PRO A 472 -4.56 6.19 12.90
CA PRO A 472 -4.24 4.77 12.92
C PRO A 472 -2.91 4.52 13.64
N LEU A 473 -2.73 3.30 14.16
CA LEU A 473 -1.41 2.79 14.54
C LEU A 473 -0.97 1.69 13.56
N PRO A 474 -0.33 2.05 12.43
CA PRO A 474 0.30 1.09 11.53
C PRO A 474 1.17 0.07 12.25
N LEU A 475 0.88 -1.21 11.99
CA LEU A 475 1.62 -2.35 12.51
C LEU A 475 2.55 -2.88 11.41
N VAL A 476 3.86 -2.63 11.56
CA VAL A 476 4.90 -3.00 10.59
C VAL A 476 5.68 -4.21 11.11
N HIS A 477 5.74 -5.31 10.37
CA HIS A 477 6.47 -6.46 10.90
C HIS A 477 6.99 -7.47 9.88
N HIS A 478 8.08 -8.15 10.23
CA HIS A 478 8.79 -9.05 9.30
C HIS A 478 9.25 -8.33 8.01
N CYS A 479 9.59 -7.04 8.08
CA CYS A 479 9.98 -6.26 6.90
C CYS A 479 11.48 -6.00 6.87
N ASN A 480 12.04 -6.01 5.67
CA ASN A 480 13.38 -5.50 5.38
C ASN A 480 13.24 -4.05 4.90
N ILE A 481 13.85 -3.10 5.59
CA ILE A 481 13.76 -1.66 5.31
C ILE A 481 15.18 -1.11 5.10
N LEU A 482 15.64 -1.13 3.85
CA LEU A 482 17.06 -1.12 3.55
C LEU A 482 17.46 -0.02 2.55
N GLY A 483 18.49 0.76 2.88
CA GLY A 483 19.13 1.65 1.92
C GLY A 483 18.22 2.74 1.33
N ASN A 484 17.14 3.13 2.00
CA ASN A 484 16.29 4.25 1.56
C ASN A 484 17.04 5.59 1.74
N GLY A 485 16.69 6.61 0.96
CA GLY A 485 17.38 7.91 0.98
C GLY A 485 17.13 8.71 2.27
N GLY A 486 15.93 8.58 2.82
CA GLY A 486 15.49 9.10 4.11
C GLY A 486 15.68 8.09 5.24
N ALA A 487 14.87 8.19 6.29
CA ALA A 487 14.89 7.25 7.40
C ALA A 487 14.24 5.90 7.00
N GLY A 488 14.55 4.83 7.72
CA GLY A 488 13.84 3.57 7.54
C GLY A 488 12.34 3.71 7.87
N LEU A 489 12.06 4.19 9.08
CA LEU A 489 10.72 4.52 9.57
C LEU A 489 10.62 6.01 9.89
N ALA A 490 9.59 6.70 9.40
CA ALA A 490 9.40 8.11 9.68
C ALA A 490 7.96 8.42 10.08
N THR A 491 7.80 9.35 11.01
CA THR A 491 6.52 9.97 11.31
C THR A 491 6.60 11.48 11.11
N HIS A 492 5.47 12.07 10.70
CA HIS A 492 5.25 13.51 10.68
C HIS A 492 4.03 13.84 11.54
N GLY A 493 4.05 14.99 12.22
CA GLY A 493 2.95 15.42 13.08
C GLY A 493 2.70 14.40 14.20
N LEU A 494 1.45 13.99 14.40
CA LEU A 494 1.07 13.02 15.43
C LEU A 494 1.05 11.57 14.93
N GLY A 495 1.59 11.30 13.74
CA GLY A 495 1.70 9.95 13.19
C GLY A 495 2.39 8.98 14.14
N SER A 496 1.98 7.71 14.10
CA SER A 496 2.52 6.67 14.98
C SER A 496 2.84 5.39 14.21
N ILE A 497 3.89 4.67 14.57
CA ILE A 497 4.26 3.38 13.97
C ILE A 497 4.70 2.41 15.07
N SER A 498 4.21 1.17 15.02
CA SER A 498 4.73 0.07 15.85
C SER A 498 5.35 -0.98 14.94
N ALA A 499 6.65 -1.20 15.10
CA ALA A 499 7.45 -2.12 14.29
C ALA A 499 8.00 -3.28 15.11
N TRP A 500 7.98 -4.51 14.57
CA TRP A 500 8.68 -5.64 15.18
C TRP A 500 9.17 -6.68 14.18
N HIS A 501 10.19 -7.46 14.56
CA HIS A 501 10.81 -8.45 13.67
C HIS A 501 11.26 -7.84 12.33
N CYS A 502 11.71 -6.59 12.34
CA CYS A 502 12.16 -5.89 11.14
C CYS A 502 13.69 -5.87 11.08
N TRP A 503 14.23 -5.77 9.85
CA TRP A 503 15.63 -5.45 9.61
C TRP A 503 15.72 -4.05 9.01
N ILE A 504 16.33 -3.12 9.74
CA ILE A 504 16.43 -1.71 9.36
C ILE A 504 17.91 -1.32 9.29
N GLU A 505 18.38 -0.99 8.10
CA GLU A 505 19.81 -0.76 7.87
C GLU A 505 20.06 0.11 6.63
N GLY A 506 21.17 0.87 6.63
CA GLY A 506 21.66 1.55 5.43
C GLY A 506 20.86 2.79 4.98
N ASN A 507 19.78 3.14 5.69
CA ASN A 507 18.92 4.26 5.36
C ASN A 507 19.64 5.62 5.61
N GLY A 508 19.62 6.51 4.63
CA GLY A 508 20.42 7.75 4.60
C GLY A 508 20.01 8.78 5.68
N GLY A 509 18.75 8.77 6.09
CA GLY A 509 18.20 9.57 7.20
C GLY A 509 18.29 8.88 8.57
N GLY A 510 18.90 7.69 8.65
CA GLY A 510 19.01 6.90 9.87
C GLY A 510 17.94 5.82 10.01
N LEU A 511 17.94 5.12 11.15
CA LEU A 511 17.01 4.01 11.40
C LEU A 511 15.55 4.49 11.44
N TRP A 512 15.29 5.59 12.14
CA TRP A 512 13.99 6.22 12.19
C TRP A 512 14.07 7.74 12.36
N ARG A 513 12.97 8.44 12.08
CA ARG A 513 12.79 9.88 12.33
C ARG A 513 11.40 10.14 12.89
N SER A 514 11.31 10.65 14.11
CA SER A 514 10.04 10.94 14.79
C SER A 514 10.17 12.21 15.61
N LEU A 515 10.13 13.37 14.97
CA LEU A 515 10.28 14.66 15.68
C LEU A 515 9.12 14.90 16.67
N ARG A 516 7.90 14.55 16.24
CA ARG A 516 6.68 14.74 17.02
C ARG A 516 5.85 13.49 17.23
N GLY A 517 5.87 12.57 16.26
CA GLY A 517 5.10 11.35 16.29
C GLY A 517 5.64 10.34 17.29
N SER A 518 5.21 9.09 17.16
CA SER A 518 5.70 7.99 17.98
C SER A 518 6.14 6.82 17.12
N ILE A 519 7.34 6.29 17.38
CA ILE A 519 7.81 5.06 16.76
C ILE A 519 8.26 4.13 17.87
N THR A 520 7.74 2.91 17.87
CA THR A 520 8.24 1.83 18.73
C THR A 520 8.81 0.74 17.85
N ILE A 521 10.02 0.27 18.16
CA ILE A 521 10.69 -0.82 17.43
C ILE A 521 11.02 -1.92 18.43
N GLN A 522 10.62 -3.14 18.11
CA GLN A 522 10.77 -4.30 19.00
C GLN A 522 11.39 -5.49 18.29
N ASP A 523 12.12 -6.35 19.00
CA ASP A 523 12.54 -7.66 18.48
C ASP A 523 13.18 -7.55 17.07
N SER A 524 14.03 -6.55 16.82
CA SER A 524 14.46 -6.14 15.47
C SER A 524 15.98 -6.04 15.32
N LEU A 525 16.44 -6.14 14.07
CA LEU A 525 17.84 -6.00 13.66
C LEU A 525 18.10 -4.58 13.16
N LEU A 526 19.00 -3.86 13.83
CA LEU A 526 19.25 -2.45 13.56
C LEU A 526 20.75 -2.20 13.36
N SER A 527 21.12 -1.56 12.26
CA SER A 527 22.49 -1.07 12.06
C SER A 527 22.49 0.39 11.65
N SER A 528 23.28 1.19 12.38
CA SER A 528 23.39 2.61 12.14
C SER A 528 24.84 3.05 12.24
N SER A 529 25.28 3.81 11.24
CA SER A 529 26.56 4.52 11.27
C SER A 529 26.48 5.87 11.99
N ALA A 530 25.29 6.29 12.42
CA ALA A 530 25.05 7.56 13.09
C ALA A 530 25.23 7.42 14.61
N ALA A 531 25.89 8.39 15.25
CA ALA A 531 26.08 8.43 16.70
C ALA A 531 25.82 9.83 17.27
N PRO A 532 25.18 9.96 18.46
CA PRO A 532 24.52 8.91 19.24
C PRO A 532 23.09 8.61 18.76
N ILE A 533 22.60 7.40 19.04
CA ILE A 533 21.23 6.95 18.78
C ILE A 533 20.43 7.07 20.07
N ASP A 534 19.21 7.57 19.99
CA ASP A 534 18.27 7.55 21.11
C ASP A 534 17.74 6.13 21.33
N PRO A 535 17.98 5.47 22.47
CA PRO A 535 17.49 4.12 22.71
C PRO A 535 16.01 4.07 23.15
N ALA A 536 15.36 5.22 23.44
CA ALA A 536 14.00 5.27 23.95
C ALA A 536 12.95 4.45 23.15
N PRO A 537 12.94 4.46 21.80
CA PRO A 537 11.95 3.70 21.03
C PRO A 537 12.28 2.22 20.89
N LEU A 538 13.42 1.75 21.39
CA LEU A 538 13.94 0.42 21.13
C LEU A 538 13.67 -0.54 22.30
N HIS A 539 13.11 -1.70 21.98
CA HIS A 539 12.84 -2.76 22.95
C HIS A 539 13.33 -4.09 22.39
N TYR A 540 14.14 -4.83 23.13
CA TYR A 540 14.55 -6.19 22.70
C TYR A 540 15.19 -6.23 21.30
N CYS A 541 15.96 -5.20 20.94
CA CYS A 541 16.59 -5.12 19.61
C CYS A 541 18.08 -5.48 19.68
N LEU A 542 18.62 -5.98 18.56
CA LEU A 542 20.05 -6.00 18.32
C LEU A 542 20.45 -4.70 17.59
N LEU A 543 21.36 -3.93 18.19
CA LEU A 543 21.89 -2.70 17.61
C LEU A 543 23.39 -2.81 17.36
N GLU A 544 23.76 -2.82 16.09
CA GLU A 544 25.16 -2.81 15.64
C GLU A 544 25.69 -1.38 15.47
N GLY A 545 26.97 -1.18 15.80
CA GLY A 545 27.70 0.05 15.46
C GLY A 545 27.56 1.21 16.44
N ALA A 546 26.64 1.15 17.40
CA ALA A 546 26.41 2.19 18.40
C ALA A 546 27.00 1.86 19.78
N VAL A 547 27.54 2.88 20.46
CA VAL A 547 27.84 2.80 21.90
C VAL A 547 26.54 3.01 22.64
N LEU A 548 26.01 1.94 23.25
CA LEU A 548 24.83 2.07 24.11
C LEU A 548 25.17 2.91 25.35
N PRO A 549 24.29 3.85 25.76
CA PRO A 549 24.39 4.50 27.05
C PRO A 549 24.51 3.46 28.19
N ALA A 550 25.23 3.79 29.26
CA ALA A 550 25.40 2.86 30.39
C ALA A 550 24.09 2.61 31.16
N ASP A 551 23.12 3.49 30.96
CA ASP A 551 21.74 3.48 31.43
C ASP A 551 20.75 3.08 30.32
N ALA A 552 21.23 2.55 29.19
CA ALA A 552 20.33 1.95 28.20
C ALA A 552 19.49 0.86 28.89
N PRO A 553 18.19 0.76 28.58
CA PRO A 553 17.32 -0.23 29.21
C PRO A 553 17.87 -1.64 29.01
N ASP A 554 17.66 -2.52 30.00
CA ASP A 554 18.21 -3.89 30.12
C ASP A 554 17.87 -4.84 28.94
N HIS A 555 17.23 -4.35 27.90
CA HIS A 555 16.64 -5.08 26.78
C HIS A 555 17.29 -4.74 25.43
N LEU A 556 18.32 -3.90 25.36
CA LEU A 556 19.04 -3.59 24.13
C LEU A 556 20.37 -4.35 24.08
N ILE A 557 20.62 -5.09 22.99
CA ILE A 557 21.84 -5.87 22.83
C ILE A 557 22.74 -5.16 21.82
N SER A 558 23.99 -4.95 22.21
CA SER A 558 25.03 -4.50 21.29
C SER A 558 25.81 -5.70 20.77
N GLY A 559 25.85 -5.88 19.45
CA GLY A 559 26.53 -6.99 18.80
C GLY A 559 26.59 -6.83 17.28
N SER A 560 27.33 -7.71 16.61
CA SER A 560 27.37 -7.79 15.14
C SER A 560 26.09 -8.41 14.59
N ILE A 561 25.60 -7.90 13.46
CA ILE A 561 24.53 -8.56 12.69
C ILE A 561 25.20 -9.58 11.76
N GLU A 562 25.05 -10.85 12.10
CA GLU A 562 25.64 -11.99 11.40
C GLU A 562 24.53 -12.83 10.75
N VAL A 563 24.22 -12.51 9.49
CA VAL A 563 23.13 -13.12 8.70
C VAL A 563 23.65 -13.66 7.36
N VAL A 564 22.84 -14.45 6.65
CA VAL A 564 23.22 -15.17 5.43
C VAL A 564 23.56 -14.24 4.27
N GLY A 565 22.75 -13.20 4.04
CA GLY A 565 22.90 -12.31 2.89
C GLY A 565 22.77 -10.86 3.34
N ARG A 566 23.90 -10.14 3.43
CA ARG A 566 23.94 -8.76 3.93
C ARG A 566 24.92 -7.92 3.13
N PRO A 567 24.50 -6.75 2.61
CA PRO A 567 25.43 -5.79 2.02
C PRO A 567 26.56 -5.42 3.00
N ALA A 568 27.79 -5.35 2.48
CA ALA A 568 28.95 -4.86 3.20
C ALA A 568 28.89 -3.34 3.49
N GLY A 569 28.00 -2.62 2.80
CA GLY A 569 27.73 -1.21 3.07
C GLY A 569 26.74 -0.61 2.09
N TYR A 570 26.35 0.63 2.39
CA TYR A 570 25.34 1.38 1.65
C TYR A 570 25.86 2.78 1.34
N SER A 571 25.44 3.34 0.21
CA SER A 571 25.68 4.75 -0.11
C SER A 571 24.64 5.29 -1.06
N ARG A 572 24.66 6.61 -1.28
CA ARG A 572 23.94 7.28 -2.36
C ARG A 572 24.90 7.60 -3.49
N ALA A 573 24.40 7.55 -4.72
CA ALA A 573 25.17 7.91 -5.90
C ALA A 573 24.38 8.81 -6.83
N THR A 574 25.09 9.71 -7.51
CA THR A 574 24.55 10.44 -8.64
C THR A 574 24.95 9.74 -9.95
N ILE A 575 23.99 9.41 -10.80
CA ILE A 575 24.25 8.87 -12.14
C ILE A 575 24.70 10.03 -13.05
N LEU A 576 25.88 9.90 -13.65
CA LEU A 576 26.45 10.88 -14.55
C LEU A 576 26.20 10.51 -16.02
N GLU A 577 26.37 11.48 -16.93
CA GLU A 577 26.33 11.27 -18.37
C GLU A 577 27.28 10.13 -18.79
N GLY A 578 26.74 9.11 -19.46
CA GLY A 578 27.49 7.91 -19.85
C GLY A 578 27.43 6.75 -18.83
N GLY A 579 26.62 6.85 -17.78
CA GLY A 579 26.34 5.73 -16.85
C GLY A 579 27.39 5.52 -15.75
N MET A 580 28.29 6.49 -15.54
CA MET A 580 29.21 6.49 -14.39
C MET A 580 28.47 6.90 -13.11
N LEU A 581 28.91 6.41 -11.97
CA LEU A 581 28.33 6.74 -10.66
C LEU A 581 29.27 7.66 -9.88
N LEU A 582 28.74 8.76 -9.33
CA LEU A 582 29.40 9.59 -8.34
C LEU A 582 28.89 9.21 -6.94
N ILE A 583 29.65 8.41 -6.21
CA ILE A 583 29.29 7.95 -4.86
C ILE A 583 29.47 9.10 -3.85
N HIS A 584 28.43 9.42 -3.09
CA HIS A 584 28.43 10.53 -2.13
C HIS A 584 29.32 10.23 -0.92
N GLN A 585 29.27 8.99 -0.41
CA GLN A 585 30.10 8.50 0.69
C GLN A 585 30.64 7.11 0.35
N PRO A 586 31.77 7.00 -0.37
CA PRO A 586 32.32 5.72 -0.74
C PRO A 586 32.87 4.98 0.49
N PRO A 587 32.71 3.65 0.57
CA PRO A 587 33.36 2.86 1.62
C PRO A 587 34.89 2.99 1.54
N PRO A 588 35.62 2.78 2.65
CA PRO A 588 37.06 3.04 2.74
C PRO A 588 37.91 2.28 1.73
N GLN A 589 37.45 1.10 1.30
CA GLN A 589 38.06 0.27 0.27
C GLN A 589 36.98 -0.24 -0.68
N LEU A 590 37.16 0.01 -1.97
CA LEU A 590 36.31 -0.50 -3.05
C LEU A 590 36.86 -1.79 -3.67
N GLU A 591 38.08 -2.20 -3.31
CA GLU A 591 38.70 -3.42 -3.82
C GLU A 591 37.95 -4.65 -3.29
N ASN A 592 37.62 -5.59 -4.18
CA ASN A 592 36.82 -6.79 -3.87
C ASN A 592 35.37 -6.49 -3.43
N LEU A 593 34.83 -5.34 -3.85
CA LEU A 593 33.41 -5.06 -3.78
C LEU A 593 32.82 -5.02 -5.18
N ALA A 594 31.61 -5.55 -5.31
CA ALA A 594 30.71 -5.31 -6.40
C ALA A 594 29.54 -4.43 -5.91
N VAL A 595 28.81 -3.84 -6.85
CA VAL A 595 27.71 -2.94 -6.53
C VAL A 595 26.41 -3.41 -7.13
N GLU A 596 25.37 -3.33 -6.34
CA GLU A 596 23.99 -3.36 -6.77
C GLU A 596 23.42 -1.95 -6.69
N ILE A 597 22.53 -1.61 -7.61
CA ILE A 597 22.01 -0.26 -7.78
C ILE A 597 20.51 -0.32 -7.69
N ALA A 598 19.93 0.50 -6.83
CA ALA A 598 18.49 0.57 -6.59
C ALA A 598 17.85 -0.78 -6.22
N ASP A 599 18.61 -1.67 -5.57
CA ASP A 599 18.17 -3.04 -5.21
C ASP A 599 17.50 -3.72 -6.41
N ASP A 600 18.20 -3.79 -7.55
CA ASP A 600 17.65 -4.34 -8.79
C ASP A 600 17.99 -5.82 -9.01
N GLY A 601 18.56 -6.48 -8.00
CA GLY A 601 19.04 -7.87 -8.06
C GLY A 601 20.21 -8.07 -9.02
N SER A 602 20.77 -7.00 -9.61
CA SER A 602 21.81 -7.08 -10.62
C SER A 602 23.15 -6.61 -10.06
N LEU A 603 24.00 -7.58 -9.72
CA LEU A 603 25.34 -7.29 -9.25
C LEU A 603 26.25 -6.84 -10.40
N ARG A 604 27.00 -5.76 -10.18
CA ARG A 604 27.89 -5.15 -11.16
C ARG A 604 29.29 -4.98 -10.60
N GLU A 605 30.28 -5.40 -11.37
CA GLU A 605 31.70 -5.29 -11.01
C GLU A 605 32.18 -3.84 -11.16
N ILE A 606 33.00 -3.38 -10.22
CA ILE A 606 33.64 -2.05 -10.31
C ILE A 606 34.82 -2.14 -11.29
N SER A 607 34.58 -1.77 -12.54
CA SER A 607 35.57 -1.84 -13.62
C SER A 607 36.66 -0.76 -13.52
N SER A 608 36.35 0.41 -12.96
CA SER A 608 37.33 1.44 -12.63
C SER A 608 36.82 2.39 -11.54
N SER A 609 37.74 3.00 -10.80
CA SER A 609 37.44 4.02 -9.80
C SER A 609 38.46 5.17 -9.87
N ASN A 610 37.97 6.40 -9.71
CA ASN A 610 38.79 7.61 -9.62
C ASN A 610 38.20 8.55 -8.56
N GLY A 611 38.66 8.39 -7.31
CA GLY A 611 38.05 9.07 -6.17
C GLY A 611 36.62 8.54 -5.93
N PRO A 612 35.61 9.41 -5.73
CA PRO A 612 34.22 8.99 -5.53
C PRO A 612 33.52 8.50 -6.81
N MET A 613 34.16 8.63 -7.97
CA MET A 613 33.56 8.24 -9.25
C MET A 613 33.92 6.80 -9.60
N ILE A 614 32.93 5.97 -9.91
CA ILE A 614 33.10 4.58 -10.32
C ILE A 614 32.43 4.30 -11.66
N THR A 615 32.96 3.32 -12.39
CA THR A 615 32.34 2.72 -13.58
C THR A 615 32.06 1.26 -13.29
N VAL A 616 30.90 0.78 -13.71
CA VAL A 616 30.39 -0.55 -13.38
C VAL A 616 30.20 -1.40 -14.65
N ASP A 617 30.32 -2.72 -14.53
CA ASP A 617 30.07 -3.69 -15.60
C ASP A 617 29.12 -4.80 -15.10
N PRO A 618 27.95 -5.03 -15.73
CA PRO A 618 27.41 -4.31 -16.89
C PRO A 618 27.13 -2.82 -16.61
N PRO A 619 27.29 -1.93 -17.60
CA PRO A 619 27.01 -0.51 -17.43
C PRO A 619 25.50 -0.25 -17.26
N LEU A 620 25.16 0.86 -16.62
CA LEU A 620 23.79 1.35 -16.56
C LEU A 620 23.28 1.69 -17.97
N ILE A 621 22.07 1.23 -18.31
CA ILE A 621 21.46 1.50 -19.62
C ILE A 621 20.79 2.87 -19.54
N ALA A 622 21.31 3.86 -20.28
CA ALA A 622 20.83 5.25 -20.20
C ALA A 622 19.33 5.47 -20.49
N SER A 623 18.64 4.54 -21.17
CA SER A 623 17.19 4.63 -21.42
C SER A 623 16.32 4.35 -20.20
N SER A 624 16.86 3.76 -19.12
CA SER A 624 16.17 3.58 -17.83
C SER A 624 16.39 4.76 -16.87
N VAL A 625 16.97 5.87 -17.35
CA VAL A 625 17.39 7.03 -16.52
C VAL A 625 16.85 8.36 -17.07
N VAL A 626 16.15 8.37 -18.21
CA VAL A 626 15.62 9.59 -18.81
C VAL A 626 14.32 10.00 -18.10
N GLY A 627 14.42 10.93 -17.14
CA GLY A 627 13.28 11.45 -16.36
C GLY A 627 13.40 11.26 -14.84
N PHE A 628 14.43 10.55 -14.38
CA PHE A 628 14.64 10.25 -12.96
C PHE A 628 15.37 11.36 -12.23
N SER A 629 15.15 11.48 -10.92
CA SER A 629 16.16 12.09 -10.05
C SER A 629 17.50 11.40 -10.34
N ASP A 630 18.57 12.16 -10.56
CA ASP A 630 19.89 11.59 -10.84
C ASP A 630 20.45 10.78 -9.64
N GLN A 631 19.72 10.64 -8.53
CA GLN A 631 20.17 9.97 -7.31
C GLN A 631 19.60 8.56 -7.16
N VAL A 632 20.48 7.62 -6.83
CA VAL A 632 20.14 6.21 -6.55
C VAL A 632 20.84 5.70 -5.30
N SER A 633 20.25 4.70 -4.66
CA SER A 633 20.93 3.94 -3.60
C SER A 633 21.85 2.88 -4.20
N VAL A 634 22.99 2.69 -3.56
CA VAL A 634 24.04 1.73 -3.95
C VAL A 634 24.33 0.81 -2.79
N PHE A 635 24.23 -0.48 -3.07
CA PHE A 635 24.46 -1.59 -2.15
C PHE A 635 25.80 -2.19 -2.51
N PHE A 636 26.72 -2.24 -1.55
CA PHE A 636 28.05 -2.79 -1.76
C PHE A 636 28.08 -4.22 -1.26
N TRP A 637 28.46 -5.15 -2.14
CA TRP A 637 28.53 -6.56 -1.84
C TRP A 637 29.97 -7.06 -1.94
N PRO A 638 30.43 -7.96 -1.06
CA PRO A 638 31.70 -8.66 -1.25
C PRO A 638 31.72 -9.39 -2.60
N THR A 639 32.83 -9.31 -3.34
CA THR A 639 32.95 -10.01 -4.63
C THR A 639 32.74 -11.52 -4.45
N GLY A 640 31.82 -12.08 -5.24
CA GLY A 640 31.48 -13.51 -5.23
C GLY A 640 30.29 -13.88 -4.36
N GLU A 641 29.70 -12.91 -3.65
CA GLU A 641 28.38 -13.05 -3.03
C GLU A 641 27.27 -12.63 -4.00
N SER A 642 26.06 -13.14 -3.77
CA SER A 642 24.88 -12.76 -4.55
C SER A 642 24.17 -11.57 -3.90
N PRO A 643 23.53 -10.68 -4.69
CA PRO A 643 22.79 -9.53 -4.18
C PRO A 643 21.43 -9.95 -3.61
N PHE A 644 21.45 -10.69 -2.50
CA PHE A 644 20.24 -11.19 -1.85
C PHE A 644 20.28 -10.86 -0.37
N GLU A 645 19.34 -10.01 0.08
CA GLU A 645 19.18 -9.67 1.49
C GLU A 645 18.44 -10.76 2.25
N ASP A 646 19.21 -11.61 2.93
CA ASP A 646 18.72 -12.72 3.74
C ASP A 646 19.13 -12.51 5.21
N CYS A 647 18.16 -12.13 6.04
CA CYS A 647 18.36 -11.92 7.47
C CYS A 647 18.37 -13.21 8.30
N THR A 648 18.41 -14.39 7.67
CA THR A 648 18.61 -15.67 8.36
C THR A 648 19.90 -15.64 9.17
N PRO A 649 19.86 -15.84 10.49
CA PRO A 649 21.08 -15.73 11.31
C PRO A 649 22.07 -16.87 11.09
N LEU A 650 23.36 -16.54 11.08
CA LEU A 650 24.43 -17.52 10.93
C LEU A 650 24.56 -18.39 12.19
N PRO A 651 24.91 -19.69 12.04
CA PRO A 651 25.10 -20.59 13.19
C PRO A 651 26.14 -20.06 14.20
N GLY A 652 25.75 -19.95 15.47
CA GLY A 652 26.61 -19.49 16.57
C GLY A 652 26.77 -17.98 16.69
N SER A 653 25.97 -17.21 15.97
CA SER A 653 25.88 -15.75 16.13
C SER A 653 25.23 -15.37 17.46
N ALA A 654 25.52 -14.16 17.94
CA ALA A 654 24.88 -13.57 19.13
C ALA A 654 23.34 -13.50 19.00
N LEU A 655 22.84 -13.46 17.77
CA LEU A 655 21.43 -13.55 17.41
C LEU A 655 20.79 -14.84 17.94
N ILE A 656 21.38 -16.00 17.63
CA ILE A 656 20.88 -17.31 18.08
C ILE A 656 21.02 -17.46 19.59
N ASP A 657 22.17 -17.05 20.15
CA ASP A 657 22.47 -17.22 21.58
C ASP A 657 21.56 -16.37 22.47
N ALA A 658 21.14 -15.20 21.98
CA ALA A 658 20.34 -14.29 22.74
C ALA A 658 18.83 -14.56 22.59
N ALA A 659 18.39 -15.16 21.46
CA ALA A 659 16.99 -15.57 21.21
C ALA A 659 16.66 -16.98 21.75
N ASP A 660 17.32 -17.41 22.83
CA ASP A 660 17.04 -18.71 23.47
C ASP A 660 15.60 -18.73 24.01
N PRO A 661 14.68 -19.51 23.42
CA PRO A 661 13.28 -19.52 23.84
C PRO A 661 13.08 -20.15 25.23
N SER A 662 14.13 -20.73 25.82
CA SER A 662 14.13 -21.26 27.19
C SER A 662 14.59 -20.23 28.24
N ALA A 663 15.19 -19.12 27.81
CA ALA A 663 15.47 -17.95 28.65
C ALA A 663 14.23 -17.05 28.68
N LEU A 664 13.91 -16.49 29.85
CA LEU A 664 12.76 -15.61 30.04
C LEU A 664 13.22 -14.19 30.37
N ASP A 665 12.60 -13.21 29.73
CA ASP A 665 12.68 -11.80 30.05
C ASP A 665 12.14 -11.53 31.48
N ILE A 666 12.39 -10.33 32.02
CA ILE A 666 11.91 -9.93 33.36
C ILE A 666 10.39 -10.02 33.53
N ASP A 667 9.68 -9.96 32.41
CA ASP A 667 8.23 -10.04 32.30
C ASP A 667 7.72 -11.49 32.16
N GLY A 668 8.61 -12.48 32.07
CA GLY A 668 8.28 -13.91 31.97
C GLY A 668 8.01 -14.43 30.56
N THR A 669 8.26 -13.65 29.50
CA THR A 669 8.19 -14.12 28.10
C THR A 669 9.55 -14.64 27.60
N PRO A 670 9.59 -15.57 26.63
CA PRO A 670 10.84 -16.00 26.01
C PRO A 670 11.64 -14.82 25.44
N HIS A 671 12.97 -14.86 25.54
CA HIS A 671 13.81 -13.89 24.84
C HIS A 671 13.56 -13.98 23.33
N ASP A 672 13.22 -12.86 22.71
CA ASP A 672 13.07 -12.70 21.26
C ASP A 672 13.78 -11.40 20.88
N LEU A 673 14.74 -11.45 19.94
CA LEU A 673 15.68 -10.35 19.69
C LEU A 673 15.83 -10.00 18.22
N GLY A 674 14.90 -10.49 17.43
CA GLY A 674 15.01 -10.41 16.01
C GLY A 674 13.94 -11.25 15.39
N SER A 675 14.03 -11.36 14.09
CA SER A 675 13.18 -12.19 13.27
C SER A 675 13.31 -13.72 13.49
N LEU A 676 13.84 -14.14 14.65
CA LEU A 676 14.32 -15.48 15.00
C LEU A 676 13.25 -16.46 15.48
N GLY A 677 12.05 -16.00 15.80
CA GLY A 677 10.95 -16.87 16.22
C GLY A 677 10.31 -17.60 15.04
N ALA A 678 10.79 -18.81 14.69
CA ALA A 678 10.16 -19.70 13.69
C ALA A 678 9.93 -19.07 12.29
N ASN A 679 10.97 -18.42 11.78
CA ASN A 679 11.30 -18.08 10.40
C ASN A 679 10.18 -18.10 9.31
N PRO A 680 9.54 -16.95 9.03
CA PRO A 680 9.10 -16.58 7.69
C PRO A 680 10.09 -15.65 6.95
N LEU A 681 11.33 -15.44 7.45
CA LEU A 681 12.39 -14.65 6.79
C LEU A 681 12.97 -15.27 5.52
N HIS A 682 12.53 -16.47 5.18
CA HIS A 682 12.88 -17.05 3.90
C HIS A 682 12.25 -16.30 2.71
N PHE A 683 11.45 -15.27 2.97
CA PHE A 683 10.66 -14.65 1.95
C PHE A 683 10.97 -13.15 1.80
N VAL A 684 11.44 -12.82 0.61
CA VAL A 684 11.86 -11.50 0.17
C VAL A 684 11.17 -11.23 -1.17
N GLY A 685 9.98 -10.62 -1.17
CA GLY A 685 9.31 -10.19 -2.41
C GLY A 685 7.90 -10.79 -2.60
N PRO A 686 7.50 -11.17 -3.83
CA PRO A 686 6.19 -11.77 -4.13
C PRO A 686 6.24 -13.31 -4.30
N ASP A 687 5.36 -14.08 -3.62
CA ASP A 687 5.26 -15.56 -3.76
C ASP A 687 3.79 -16.01 -3.63
N PRO A 688 3.17 -16.45 -4.74
CA PRO A 688 1.77 -16.88 -4.73
C PRO A 688 1.49 -18.09 -3.84
N ALA A 689 2.52 -18.84 -3.43
CA ALA A 689 2.34 -19.97 -2.53
C ALA A 689 1.96 -19.53 -1.11
N LEU A 690 2.19 -18.28 -0.69
CA LEU A 690 1.87 -17.91 0.68
C LEU A 690 0.35 -17.79 0.89
N SER A 691 -0.16 -18.58 1.83
CA SER A 691 -1.56 -18.51 2.23
C SER A 691 -1.97 -17.12 2.70
N ASP A 692 -3.24 -16.76 2.52
CA ASP A 692 -3.78 -15.55 3.12
C ASP A 692 -3.63 -15.61 4.65
N PRO A 693 -2.85 -14.69 5.26
CA PRO A 693 -2.79 -14.59 6.71
C PRO A 693 -4.20 -14.47 7.29
N PRO A 694 -4.55 -15.25 8.32
CA PRO A 694 -5.90 -15.34 8.84
C PRO A 694 -6.42 -13.99 9.25
N VAL A 695 -7.72 -13.81 9.07
CA VAL A 695 -8.38 -12.58 9.50
C VAL A 695 -8.46 -12.60 11.01
N GLN A 696 -7.67 -11.76 11.65
CA GLN A 696 -7.57 -11.66 13.10
C GLN A 696 -8.05 -10.31 13.63
N THR A 697 -8.16 -10.24 14.94
CA THR A 697 -8.41 -9.00 15.66
C THR A 697 -7.16 -8.13 15.58
N GLN A 698 -7.24 -7.07 14.77
CA GLN A 698 -6.22 -6.03 14.65
C GLN A 698 -6.61 -4.81 15.49
N LEU A 699 -5.62 -4.15 16.07
CA LEU A 699 -5.78 -2.83 16.68
C LEU A 699 -6.01 -1.79 15.55
N ARG A 700 -7.02 -0.93 15.72
CA ARG A 700 -7.29 0.22 14.84
C ARG A 700 -6.52 1.44 15.32
N TYR A 701 -6.79 1.83 16.56
CA TYR A 701 -6.16 2.97 17.20
C TYR A 701 -6.10 2.79 18.71
N ILE A 702 -5.28 3.63 19.34
CA ILE A 702 -5.25 3.87 20.78
C ILE A 702 -5.51 5.36 21.01
N SER A 703 -6.32 5.67 22.02
CA SER A 703 -6.64 7.05 22.42
C SER A 703 -6.34 7.25 23.90
N PRO A 704 -5.51 8.23 24.28
CA PRO A 704 -4.75 9.11 23.39
C PRO A 704 -3.72 8.32 22.56
N ALA A 705 -3.46 8.77 21.32
CA ALA A 705 -2.42 8.18 20.46
C ALA A 705 -1.05 8.16 21.14
N PRO A 706 -0.12 7.26 20.79
CA PRO A 706 1.21 7.16 21.42
C PRO A 706 2.04 8.45 21.31
N SER A 707 1.76 9.28 20.31
CA SER A 707 2.33 10.63 20.15
C SER A 707 1.74 11.67 21.12
N MET A 708 0.67 11.36 21.84
CA MET A 708 0.02 12.25 22.80
C MET A 708 0.28 11.81 24.23
N PRO A 709 0.44 12.75 25.19
CA PRO A 709 0.60 12.38 26.58
C PRO A 709 -0.68 11.75 27.15
N ALA A 710 -0.51 10.88 28.14
CA ALA A 710 -1.61 10.25 28.86
C ALA A 710 -2.27 11.24 29.83
N ILE A 711 -3.60 11.32 29.79
CA ILE A 711 -4.37 12.25 30.63
C ILE A 711 -5.20 11.45 31.62
N SER A 712 -5.07 11.77 32.91
CA SER A 712 -5.79 11.07 34.00
C SER A 712 -5.55 9.56 34.04
N GLY A 713 -4.48 9.06 33.39
CA GLY A 713 -4.18 7.64 33.31
C GLY A 713 -5.27 6.81 32.63
N ASN A 714 -5.95 7.35 31.61
CA ASN A 714 -7.01 6.69 30.86
C ASN A 714 -6.59 6.40 29.42
N TRP A 715 -6.94 5.21 28.93
CA TRP A 715 -6.77 4.82 27.53
C TRP A 715 -7.98 4.06 27.00
N SER A 716 -8.24 4.22 25.71
CA SER A 716 -9.17 3.39 24.94
C SER A 716 -8.43 2.77 23.77
N LEU A 717 -8.49 1.44 23.65
CA LEU A 717 -7.90 0.68 22.54
C LEU A 717 -9.05 0.09 21.72
N SER A 718 -9.15 0.48 20.45
CA SER A 718 -10.21 0.01 19.55
C SER A 718 -9.69 -1.07 18.62
N PHE A 719 -10.42 -2.18 18.51
CA PHE A 719 -10.05 -3.32 17.69
C PHE A 719 -11.06 -3.56 16.59
N THR A 720 -10.65 -4.29 15.57
CA THR A 720 -11.48 -4.62 14.42
C THR A 720 -12.55 -5.67 14.69
N ARG A 721 -12.54 -6.33 15.85
CA ARG A 721 -13.42 -7.44 16.23
C ARG A 721 -13.62 -7.49 17.73
N ASP A 722 -14.70 -8.15 18.16
CA ASP A 722 -14.96 -8.39 19.58
C ASP A 722 -13.82 -9.18 20.21
N LEU A 723 -13.41 -8.75 21.39
CA LEU A 723 -12.38 -9.43 22.17
C LEU A 723 -13.02 -10.52 23.04
N SER A 724 -12.37 -11.68 23.14
CA SER A 724 -12.76 -12.71 24.09
C SER A 724 -12.62 -12.20 25.53
N ALA A 725 -13.45 -12.69 26.45
CA ALA A 725 -13.48 -12.19 27.83
C ALA A 725 -12.14 -12.45 28.56
N ALA A 726 -11.31 -11.40 28.72
CA ALA A 726 -10.22 -11.15 29.69
C ALA A 726 -9.21 -12.27 30.04
N GLY A 727 -9.32 -13.47 29.48
CA GLY A 727 -8.49 -14.64 29.81
C GLY A 727 -7.33 -14.88 28.84
N GLU A 728 -7.36 -14.22 27.67
CA GLU A 728 -6.35 -14.37 26.61
C GLU A 728 -5.42 -13.15 26.48
N TYR A 729 -5.71 -12.02 27.13
CA TYR A 729 -4.89 -10.81 27.08
C TYR A 729 -4.63 -10.29 28.50
N SER A 730 -3.38 -9.93 28.76
CA SER A 730 -2.89 -9.26 29.96
C SER A 730 -2.32 -7.91 29.52
N ILE A 731 -2.80 -6.85 30.15
CA ILE A 731 -2.22 -5.52 30.03
C ILE A 731 -1.30 -5.36 31.23
N ARG A 732 -0.02 -5.06 30.98
CA ARG A 732 0.89 -4.58 32.00
C ARG A 732 1.03 -3.07 31.88
N ALA A 733 1.00 -2.40 33.02
CA ALA A 733 1.23 -0.97 33.11
C ALA A 733 2.43 -0.72 34.01
N LEU A 734 3.49 -0.12 33.46
CA LEU A 734 4.64 0.35 34.22
C LEU A 734 4.60 1.87 34.29
N VAL A 735 4.92 2.43 35.46
CA VAL A 735 5.06 3.88 35.67
C VAL A 735 6.43 4.13 36.30
N ASP A 736 7.29 4.89 35.61
CA ASP A 736 8.72 5.05 35.94
C ASP A 736 9.40 3.68 36.20
N ASP A 737 9.14 2.71 35.32
CA ASP A 737 9.57 1.30 35.40
C ASP A 737 9.06 0.50 36.62
N ILE A 738 8.15 1.08 37.41
CA ILE A 738 7.48 0.37 38.51
C ILE A 738 6.23 -0.29 37.95
N ASP A 739 6.12 -1.61 38.08
CA ASP A 739 4.91 -2.36 37.72
C ASP A 739 3.72 -1.91 38.60
N ARG A 740 2.75 -1.27 37.95
CA ARG A 740 1.49 -0.80 38.53
C ARG A 740 0.30 -1.55 37.93
N THR A 741 0.50 -2.74 37.38
CA THR A 741 -0.57 -3.55 36.77
C THR A 741 -1.70 -3.84 37.76
N SER A 742 -1.41 -4.01 39.05
CA SER A 742 -2.43 -4.20 40.11
C SER A 742 -3.33 -2.99 40.34
N ASP A 743 -2.91 -1.82 39.90
CA ASP A 743 -3.62 -0.54 40.04
C ASP A 743 -4.49 -0.25 38.80
N THR A 744 -4.53 -1.17 37.83
CA THR A 744 -5.29 -0.99 36.60
C THR A 744 -6.73 -1.49 36.73
N ALA A 745 -7.68 -0.70 36.25
CA ALA A 745 -9.04 -1.09 35.96
C ALA A 745 -9.19 -1.29 34.45
N ILE A 746 -9.64 -2.47 34.05
CA ILE A 746 -9.86 -2.84 32.64
C ILE A 746 -11.35 -3.13 32.45
N ASN A 747 -11.98 -2.44 31.50
CA ASN A 747 -13.34 -2.69 31.06
C ASN A 747 -13.35 -2.99 29.56
N ILE A 748 -13.97 -4.10 29.15
CA ILE A 748 -14.08 -4.50 27.74
C ILE A 748 -15.52 -4.27 27.29
N ASP A 749 -15.70 -3.43 26.28
CA ASP A 749 -16.99 -3.13 25.67
C ASP A 749 -16.95 -3.47 24.17
N GLY A 750 -17.39 -4.68 23.84
CA GLY A 750 -17.34 -5.24 22.48
C GLY A 750 -15.92 -5.26 21.91
N THR A 751 -15.65 -4.31 21.01
CA THR A 751 -14.36 -4.16 20.31
C THR A 751 -13.39 -3.19 20.99
N VAL A 752 -13.77 -2.58 22.11
CA VAL A 752 -12.96 -1.55 22.79
C VAL A 752 -12.52 -2.02 24.17
N ILE A 753 -11.23 -1.81 24.48
CA ILE A 753 -10.71 -1.91 25.85
C ILE A 753 -10.58 -0.51 26.43
N HIS A 754 -11.24 -0.25 27.54
CA HIS A 754 -10.99 0.92 28.39
C HIS A 754 -10.06 0.52 29.53
N LEU A 755 -8.96 1.25 29.66
CA LEU A 755 -7.94 1.06 30.69
C LEU A 755 -7.84 2.33 31.53
N GLN A 756 -7.78 2.17 32.85
CA GLN A 756 -7.53 3.24 33.80
C GLN A 756 -6.50 2.81 34.85
N ILE A 757 -5.52 3.66 35.18
CA ILE A 757 -4.61 3.46 36.34
C ILE A 757 -5.11 4.32 37.52
N ASP A 758 -5.34 3.71 38.69
CA ASP A 758 -5.78 4.41 39.92
C ASP A 758 -4.85 4.13 41.13
N PRO A 759 -4.21 5.16 41.73
CA PRO A 759 -4.27 6.58 41.39
C PRO A 759 -3.59 6.91 40.05
N PRO A 760 -4.04 7.97 39.35
CA PRO A 760 -3.48 8.36 38.07
C PRO A 760 -1.98 8.69 38.20
N PRO A 761 -1.16 8.41 37.18
CA PRO A 761 0.23 8.86 37.15
C PRO A 761 0.32 10.39 37.27
N LEU A 762 1.35 10.87 37.96
CA LEU A 762 1.64 12.28 38.10
C LEU A 762 2.19 12.85 36.78
N PRO A 763 1.97 14.14 36.49
CA PRO A 763 2.55 14.79 35.32
C PRO A 763 4.07 14.59 35.24
N GLY A 764 4.57 14.25 34.05
CA GLY A 764 5.99 13.97 33.80
C GLY A 764 6.46 12.57 34.18
N GLN A 765 5.61 11.71 34.76
CA GLN A 765 5.96 10.30 34.90
C GLN A 765 5.89 9.58 33.56
N PHE A 766 6.87 8.71 33.31
CA PHE A 766 6.90 7.87 32.13
C PHE A 766 5.98 6.67 32.32
N ILE A 767 5.21 6.33 31.29
CA ILE A 767 4.23 5.25 31.31
C ILE A 767 4.53 4.32 30.15
N ARG A 768 4.59 3.02 30.46
CA ARG A 768 4.68 1.96 29.48
C ARG A 768 3.49 1.02 29.62
N LEU A 769 2.68 0.93 28.58
CA LEU A 769 1.61 -0.06 28.46
C LEU A 769 2.06 -1.21 27.58
N GLN A 770 1.80 -2.44 28.01
CA GLN A 770 2.16 -3.64 27.27
C GLN A 770 0.96 -4.57 27.16
N LEU A 771 0.53 -4.89 25.94
CA LEU A 771 -0.57 -5.84 25.69
C LEU A 771 0.01 -7.21 25.30
N ARG A 772 -0.38 -8.28 26.03
CA ARG A 772 0.22 -9.63 25.92
C ARG A 772 -0.69 -10.80 26.32
N PRO A 773 -0.64 -11.98 25.69
CA PRO A 773 -0.32 -12.12 24.28
C PRO A 773 -1.30 -11.27 23.48
N PHE A 774 -0.81 -10.63 22.44
CA PHE A 774 -1.69 -10.21 21.36
C PHE A 774 -1.67 -11.33 20.32
N ASP A 775 -2.80 -12.03 20.12
CA ASP A 775 -2.90 -13.10 19.12
C ASP A 775 -2.67 -12.50 17.73
N GLY A 776 -1.50 -12.76 17.18
CA GLY A 776 -1.20 -12.47 15.80
C GLY A 776 -1.23 -13.73 14.92
N ASP A 777 -1.12 -13.53 13.61
CA ASP A 777 -1.67 -14.28 12.45
C ASP A 777 -1.61 -15.81 12.36
N GLY A 778 -1.52 -16.61 13.43
CA GLY A 778 -1.86 -18.05 13.46
C GLY A 778 -1.10 -18.99 12.51
N ASN A 779 -0.29 -18.45 11.60
CA ASN A 779 0.27 -19.11 10.42
C ASN A 779 1.81 -18.95 10.38
N GLY A 780 2.48 -18.77 11.52
CA GLY A 780 3.95 -18.74 11.52
C GLY A 780 4.63 -18.71 12.89
N ASN A 781 4.26 -17.79 13.78
CA ASN A 781 5.06 -17.54 14.99
C ASN A 781 4.23 -17.74 16.25
N GLY A 782 4.17 -18.96 16.79
CA GLY A 782 3.50 -19.28 18.07
C GLY A 782 4.11 -18.62 19.32
N LEU A 783 4.74 -17.46 19.19
CA LEU A 783 5.30 -16.66 20.27
C LEU A 783 4.32 -15.55 20.71
N THR A 784 4.29 -15.27 22.00
CA THR A 784 3.52 -14.19 22.64
C THR A 784 3.95 -12.84 22.08
N ARG A 785 3.08 -12.17 21.30
CA ARG A 785 3.38 -10.83 20.77
C ARG A 785 3.15 -9.76 21.82
N ARG A 786 3.90 -8.65 21.69
CA ARG A 786 3.87 -7.49 22.58
C ARG A 786 3.56 -6.24 21.76
N LEU A 787 2.47 -5.57 22.08
CA LEU A 787 2.33 -4.16 21.69
C LEU A 787 2.80 -3.33 22.88
N ILE A 788 3.75 -2.42 22.64
CA ILE A 788 4.31 -1.54 23.66
C ILE A 788 3.97 -0.11 23.27
N PHE A 789 3.37 0.62 24.21
CA PHE A 789 3.00 2.01 24.07
C PHE A 789 3.71 2.79 25.17
N ASP A 790 4.60 3.68 24.77
CA ASP A 790 5.38 4.53 25.66
C ASP A 790 4.84 5.96 25.56
N GLN A 791 4.48 6.55 26.70
CA GLN A 791 3.91 7.90 26.81
C GLN A 791 4.31 8.54 28.14
N TYR A 792 4.28 9.87 28.21
CA TYR A 792 4.38 10.58 29.49
C TYR A 792 3.00 11.02 29.97
N ALA A 793 2.79 11.04 31.28
CA ALA A 793 1.58 11.61 31.86
C ALA A 793 1.60 13.14 31.76
N ALA A 794 0.46 13.72 31.41
CA ALA A 794 0.24 15.16 31.46
C ALA A 794 -0.95 15.53 32.36
N LEU A 795 -0.87 16.74 32.91
CA LEU A 795 -1.99 17.40 33.55
C LEU A 795 -2.97 17.90 32.48
N SER A 796 -4.26 17.64 32.65
CA SER A 796 -5.30 18.26 31.82
C SER A 796 -5.68 19.61 32.41
N TRP A 797 -5.79 20.64 31.58
CA TRP A 797 -6.31 21.95 31.99
C TRP A 797 -7.39 22.41 31.02
N MET A 798 -8.60 22.66 31.50
CA MET A 798 -9.69 23.22 30.72
C MET A 798 -9.79 24.73 30.99
N GLU A 799 -9.83 25.53 29.93
CA GLU A 799 -9.89 27.00 30.00
C GLU A 799 -10.99 27.54 30.94
N ASP A 800 -12.19 26.95 30.87
CA ASP A 800 -13.38 27.40 31.58
C ASP A 800 -13.42 27.05 33.09
N GLU A 801 -12.48 26.25 33.61
CA GLU A 801 -12.58 25.71 34.97
C GLU A 801 -12.16 26.70 36.09
N THR A 802 -11.61 27.88 35.76
CA THR A 802 -10.99 28.76 36.78
C THR A 802 -11.38 30.24 36.79
N SER A 803 -12.38 30.69 36.02
CA SER A 803 -13.01 32.02 36.15
C SER A 803 -12.09 33.25 35.96
N GLY A 804 -11.12 33.20 35.04
CA GLY A 804 -10.36 34.35 34.57
C GLY A 804 -10.49 34.52 33.06
N ALA A 805 -10.58 35.77 32.58
CA ALA A 805 -10.49 36.05 31.13
C ALA A 805 -9.03 35.90 30.69
N ASN A 806 -8.72 35.11 29.69
CA ASN A 806 -7.40 34.98 29.07
C ASN A 806 -7.25 35.88 27.83
N ASP A 807 -8.24 36.73 27.54
CA ASP A 807 -8.29 37.69 26.42
C ASP A 807 -7.19 38.77 26.39
N SER A 808 -6.25 38.76 27.37
CA SER A 808 -5.18 39.75 27.42
C SER A 808 -3.93 39.27 28.18
N PRO A 809 -2.75 39.84 27.89
CA PRO A 809 -1.51 39.58 28.62
C PRO A 809 -1.61 39.80 30.14
N LEU A 810 -2.48 40.71 30.58
CA LEU A 810 -2.62 41.10 31.98
C LEU A 810 -3.51 40.15 32.78
N THR A 811 -4.31 39.36 32.08
CA THR A 811 -5.30 38.46 32.65
C THR A 811 -4.97 36.99 32.40
N ALA A 812 -3.88 36.74 31.65
CA ALA A 812 -3.32 35.42 31.40
C ALA A 812 -3.17 34.58 32.67
N PRO A 813 -3.83 33.41 32.77
CA PRO A 813 -3.62 32.49 33.88
C PRO A 813 -2.16 32.03 33.92
N GLU A 814 -1.64 31.90 35.15
CA GLU A 814 -0.32 31.32 35.39
C GLU A 814 -0.42 29.80 35.46
N ILE A 815 0.36 29.11 34.62
CA ILE A 815 0.38 27.66 34.48
C ILE A 815 1.81 27.18 34.74
N GLU A 816 1.97 26.25 35.69
CA GLU A 816 3.26 25.62 35.96
C GLU A 816 3.57 24.57 34.87
N ALA A 817 4.73 24.70 34.22
CA ALA A 817 5.09 23.91 33.04
C ALA A 817 5.70 22.53 33.40
N GLU A 818 4.89 21.67 34.02
CA GLU A 818 5.04 20.22 33.89
C GLU A 818 4.33 19.77 32.59
N PRO A 819 4.45 18.52 32.09
CA PRO A 819 3.66 18.12 30.93
C PRO A 819 2.18 18.45 31.17
N VAL A 820 1.64 19.36 30.38
CA VAL A 820 0.29 19.91 30.53
C VAL A 820 -0.32 19.94 29.13
N LEU A 821 -1.56 19.48 29.02
CA LEU A 821 -2.39 19.67 27.85
C LEU A 821 -3.56 20.59 28.21
N ILE A 822 -3.54 21.79 27.63
CA ILE A 822 -4.60 22.78 27.75
C ILE A 822 -5.63 22.51 26.66
N PHE A 823 -6.92 22.55 26.99
CA PHE A 823 -8.04 22.50 26.06
C PHE A 823 -8.79 23.83 26.12
N ALA A 824 -8.99 24.44 24.95
CA ALA A 824 -9.51 25.80 24.80
C ALA A 824 -10.14 25.99 23.42
N THR A 825 -10.79 27.14 23.18
CA THR A 825 -11.49 27.43 21.92
C THR A 825 -11.23 28.85 21.44
N ILE A 826 -10.95 29.02 20.15
CA ILE A 826 -10.90 30.33 19.48
C ILE A 826 -12.23 30.57 18.77
N ASP A 827 -13.00 31.57 19.20
CA ASP A 827 -14.34 31.85 18.69
C ASP A 827 -14.36 32.80 17.47
N SER A 828 -13.26 33.50 17.20
CA SER A 828 -13.14 34.43 16.05
C SER A 828 -11.68 34.75 15.70
N ALA A 829 -11.43 35.36 14.53
CA ALA A 829 -10.10 35.90 14.20
C ALA A 829 -9.63 37.07 15.09
N SER A 830 -10.51 37.58 15.97
CA SER A 830 -10.18 38.59 16.98
C SER A 830 -10.02 38.03 18.38
N ASP A 831 -10.24 36.73 18.55
CA ASP A 831 -10.09 36.04 19.81
C ASP A 831 -8.62 35.69 20.05
N GLU A 832 -8.16 35.94 21.27
CA GLU A 832 -6.75 35.80 21.65
C GLU A 832 -6.64 35.21 23.06
N ASP A 833 -6.05 34.03 23.16
CA ASP A 833 -5.87 33.36 24.43
C ASP A 833 -4.43 33.51 24.91
N TRP A 834 -4.28 34.07 26.09
CA TRP A 834 -2.97 34.33 26.69
C TRP A 834 -2.69 33.42 27.87
N TYR A 835 -1.51 32.79 27.90
CA TYR A 835 -1.08 31.89 28.99
C TYR A 835 0.30 32.28 29.52
N LEU A 836 0.43 32.49 30.84
CA LEU A 836 1.73 32.71 31.48
C LEU A 836 2.31 31.38 31.94
N ILE A 837 3.33 30.89 31.25
CA ILE A 837 3.96 29.60 31.51
C ILE A 837 5.17 29.80 32.43
N THR A 838 5.14 29.14 33.59
CA THR A 838 6.21 29.15 34.59
C THR A 838 6.81 27.74 34.71
N PRO A 839 7.89 27.39 34.00
CA PRO A 839 8.52 26.09 34.11
C PRO A 839 9.20 25.88 35.48
N PRO A 840 9.24 24.63 35.99
CA PRO A 840 9.81 24.32 37.31
C PRO A 840 11.32 24.57 37.41
N THR A 841 12.02 24.56 36.26
CA THR A 841 13.47 24.76 36.14
C THR A 841 13.79 25.59 34.91
N ALA A 842 14.80 26.47 34.99
CA ALA A 842 15.27 27.23 33.85
C ALA A 842 15.86 26.30 32.77
N GLY A 843 15.44 26.48 31.51
CA GLY A 843 15.87 25.67 30.37
C GLY A 843 14.95 25.88 29.15
N PRO A 844 15.25 25.21 28.03
CA PRO A 844 14.35 25.16 26.87
C PRO A 844 13.09 24.36 27.20
N PHE A 845 11.97 24.76 26.59
CA PHE A 845 10.68 24.12 26.75
C PHE A 845 10.02 23.99 25.38
N GLN A 846 9.27 22.90 25.17
CA GLN A 846 8.55 22.61 23.94
C GLN A 846 7.11 23.08 24.10
N VAL A 847 6.61 23.83 23.12
CA VAL A 847 5.25 24.36 23.09
C VAL A 847 4.64 24.01 21.75
N GLU A 848 3.49 23.39 21.77
CA GLU A 848 2.81 22.99 20.56
C GLU A 848 1.34 23.37 20.62
N LEU A 849 0.89 24.13 19.63
CA LEU A 849 -0.51 24.45 19.45
C LEU A 849 -1.12 23.44 18.47
N LEU A 850 -1.89 22.50 19.00
CA LEU A 850 -2.68 21.50 18.30
C LEU A 850 -4.09 22.06 18.00
N ALA A 851 -4.22 22.87 16.96
CA ALA A 851 -5.47 23.51 16.58
C ALA A 851 -6.10 22.80 15.38
N ARG A 852 -6.79 21.69 15.67
CA ARG A 852 -7.45 20.89 14.62
C ARG A 852 -8.36 21.77 13.76
N ARG A 853 -8.41 21.45 12.46
CA ARG A 853 -9.52 21.87 11.60
C ARG A 853 -10.69 20.91 11.77
N ASP A 854 -11.39 20.98 12.90
CA ASP A 854 -12.71 20.34 13.06
C ASP A 854 -13.76 21.12 12.22
N GLY A 855 -13.56 21.20 10.90
CA GLY A 855 -14.35 22.01 9.98
C GLY A 855 -14.04 23.52 9.99
N SER A 856 -13.07 23.99 10.80
CA SER A 856 -12.66 25.40 10.84
C SER A 856 -11.63 25.76 9.77
N LEU A 857 -11.80 26.92 9.12
CA LEU A 857 -10.85 27.50 8.14
C LEU A 857 -9.85 28.46 8.80
N LEU A 858 -9.88 28.57 10.13
CA LEU A 858 -8.93 29.36 10.90
C LEU A 858 -7.54 28.73 10.80
N THR A 859 -6.54 29.59 10.63
CA THR A 859 -5.12 29.20 10.67
C THR A 859 -4.57 29.63 12.01
N GLY A 860 -4.27 28.63 12.85
CA GLY A 860 -3.70 28.85 14.17
C GLY A 860 -2.36 29.59 14.10
N LEU A 861 -2.21 30.58 14.97
CA LEU A 861 -1.00 31.35 15.18
C LEU A 861 -0.62 31.27 16.65
N LEU A 862 0.57 30.75 16.91
CA LEU A 862 1.18 30.70 18.22
C LEU A 862 2.30 31.73 18.28
N GLU A 863 2.22 32.63 19.25
CA GLU A 863 3.26 33.62 19.53
C GLU A 863 3.75 33.50 20.97
N TRP A 864 5.02 33.84 21.19
CA TRP A 864 5.59 33.87 22.53
C TRP A 864 6.34 35.17 22.79
N TYR A 865 6.07 35.72 23.96
CA TYR A 865 6.54 37.01 24.41
C TYR A 865 7.41 36.87 25.65
N SER A 866 8.29 37.85 25.88
CA SER A 866 8.94 38.03 27.19
C SER A 866 7.87 38.04 28.30
N SER A 867 8.17 37.55 29.50
CA SER A 867 7.22 37.41 30.61
C SER A 867 6.39 38.66 30.97
N GLY A 868 6.86 39.86 30.62
CA GLY A 868 6.10 41.12 30.78
C GLY A 868 5.19 41.51 29.60
N GLY A 869 5.07 40.67 28.57
CA GLY A 869 4.26 40.90 27.36
C GLY A 869 4.77 42.00 26.42
N GLN A 870 5.95 42.59 26.66
CA GLN A 870 6.41 43.78 25.92
C GLN A 870 7.24 43.50 24.67
N THR A 871 7.84 42.30 24.57
CA THR A 871 8.71 41.92 23.45
C THR A 871 8.26 40.58 22.88
N LEU A 872 7.86 40.55 21.60
CA LEU A 872 7.66 39.31 20.84
C LEU A 872 9.03 38.64 20.64
N LEU A 873 9.16 37.41 21.10
CA LEU A 873 10.38 36.61 20.98
C LEU A 873 10.35 35.74 19.73
N GLY A 874 9.16 35.30 19.32
CA GLY A 874 8.93 34.65 18.03
C GLY A 874 7.48 34.25 17.81
N SER A 875 7.20 33.66 16.65
CA SER A 875 5.88 33.23 16.20
C SER A 875 5.98 31.99 15.32
N SER A 876 4.97 31.11 15.35
CA SER A 876 4.78 29.99 14.44
C SER A 876 3.34 29.93 13.94
N GLN A 877 3.19 29.61 12.66
CA GLN A 877 1.91 29.53 11.96
C GLN A 877 1.96 28.31 11.03
N ALA A 878 0.83 27.62 10.88
CA ALA A 878 0.66 26.54 9.91
C ALA A 878 0.99 26.99 8.46
N SER A 879 1.64 26.13 7.67
CA SER A 879 2.02 26.41 6.27
C SER A 879 1.60 25.28 5.32
N ALA A 880 1.05 25.61 4.14
CA ALA A 880 0.62 24.67 3.08
C ALA A 880 1.80 23.84 2.48
N PRO A 881 1.55 22.68 1.79
CA PRO A 881 0.26 22.11 1.36
C PRO A 881 -0.50 21.33 2.43
N PHE A 882 0.22 20.74 3.38
CA PHE A 882 -0.34 20.08 4.55
C PHE A 882 -0.52 21.13 5.66
N PHE A 883 -1.75 21.44 6.05
CA PHE A 883 -2.00 22.42 7.11
C PHE A 883 -1.70 21.82 8.49
N PHE A 884 -0.43 21.57 8.78
CA PHE A 884 0.01 21.11 10.10
C PHE A 884 -0.21 22.18 11.16
N ASP A 885 -0.55 21.72 12.36
CA ASP A 885 -0.58 22.51 13.58
C ASP A 885 0.76 23.24 13.82
N PRO A 886 0.76 24.53 14.23
CA PRO A 886 1.99 25.26 14.49
C PRO A 886 2.77 24.64 15.66
N PHE A 887 3.89 24.01 15.30
CA PHE A 887 4.79 23.30 16.20
C PHE A 887 6.06 24.10 16.48
N LEU A 888 6.55 24.07 17.73
CA LEU A 888 7.78 24.73 18.17
C LEU A 888 8.59 23.85 19.13
N GLU A 889 9.79 23.48 18.71
CA GLU A 889 10.67 22.63 19.53
C GLU A 889 11.44 23.42 20.61
N ASP A 890 11.70 24.71 20.40
CA ASP A 890 12.65 25.48 21.23
C ASP A 890 12.13 26.87 21.62
N VAL A 891 11.32 26.93 22.68
CA VAL A 891 10.90 28.19 23.28
C VAL A 891 11.83 28.53 24.46
N GLU A 892 12.72 29.52 24.26
CA GLU A 892 13.61 29.99 25.32
C GLU A 892 12.87 30.88 26.34
N THR A 893 13.00 30.52 27.62
CA THR A 893 12.41 31.28 28.73
C THR A 893 13.10 32.63 28.95
N GLY A 894 12.35 33.63 29.42
CA GLY A 894 12.92 34.93 29.77
C GLY A 894 13.87 34.86 30.99
N PRO A 895 14.55 35.96 31.37
CA PRO A 895 15.48 35.99 32.50
C PRO A 895 14.88 35.61 33.87
N SER A 896 13.54 35.62 33.98
CA SER A 896 12.78 35.19 35.16
C SER A 896 12.45 33.69 35.17
N GLY A 897 12.74 32.97 34.08
CA GLY A 897 12.34 31.58 33.88
C GLY A 897 10.95 31.39 33.26
N SER A 898 10.10 32.41 33.16
CA SER A 898 8.73 32.31 32.62
C SER A 898 8.61 32.86 31.19
N ILE A 899 7.55 32.46 30.49
CA ILE A 899 7.20 32.96 29.17
C ILE A 899 5.69 33.20 29.03
N LEU A 900 5.30 34.19 28.23
CA LEU A 900 3.90 34.47 27.94
C LEU A 900 3.56 33.98 26.53
N LEU A 901 2.60 33.08 26.41
CA LEU A 901 2.12 32.54 25.14
C LEU A 901 0.84 33.26 24.73
N ARG A 902 0.65 33.42 23.42
CA ARG A 902 -0.58 33.87 22.80
C ARG A 902 -0.99 32.90 21.71
N VAL A 903 -2.21 32.39 21.80
CA VAL A 903 -2.88 31.62 20.75
C VAL A 903 -3.92 32.50 20.08
N SER A 904 -3.98 32.52 18.76
CA SER A 904 -4.89 33.37 17.99
C SER A 904 -5.14 32.81 16.58
N GLY A 905 -6.17 33.32 15.88
CA GLY A 905 -6.48 32.97 14.49
C GLY A 905 -6.11 34.07 13.48
N THR A 906 -5.59 33.69 12.30
CA THR A 906 -5.13 34.66 11.27
C THR A 906 -6.00 34.80 10.03
N THR A 907 -6.99 33.92 9.82
CA THR A 907 -7.88 33.92 8.64
C THR A 907 -9.35 34.15 9.01
N ASP A 908 -9.95 35.20 8.46
CA ASP A 908 -11.32 35.65 8.79
C ASP A 908 -12.35 34.83 7.98
N ALA A 909 -12.67 33.63 8.45
CA ALA A 909 -13.47 32.65 7.71
C ALA A 909 -14.76 32.26 8.44
N GLY A 910 -15.56 33.24 8.84
CA GLY A 910 -16.90 33.03 9.40
C GLY A 910 -16.90 32.47 10.83
N ASN A 911 -17.99 32.72 11.55
CA ASN A 911 -18.17 32.38 12.97
C ASN A 911 -18.20 30.85 13.20
N VAL A 912 -17.05 30.19 13.21
CA VAL A 912 -16.93 28.79 13.63
C VAL A 912 -15.93 28.73 14.77
N GLU A 913 -16.43 28.39 15.96
CA GLU A 913 -15.62 28.07 17.14
C GLU A 913 -14.57 27.01 16.74
N GLN A 914 -13.29 27.28 16.98
CA GLN A 914 -12.21 26.33 16.71
C GLN A 914 -11.64 25.82 18.02
N PRO A 915 -11.93 24.57 18.42
CA PRO A 915 -11.26 23.97 19.56
C PRO A 915 -9.77 23.79 19.22
N TYR A 916 -8.91 24.05 20.19
CA TYR A 916 -7.50 23.73 20.11
C TYR A 916 -7.02 23.08 21.40
N ARG A 917 -5.85 22.45 21.31
CA ARG A 917 -5.11 21.95 22.44
C ARG A 917 -3.73 22.59 22.45
N LEU A 918 -3.26 23.06 23.59
CA LEU A 918 -1.90 23.59 23.72
C LEU A 918 -1.11 22.62 24.60
N LEU A 919 -0.20 21.87 23.97
CA LEU A 919 0.71 20.95 24.65
C LEU A 919 1.95 21.72 25.10
N LEU A 920 2.26 21.55 26.38
CA LEU A 920 3.40 22.14 27.04
C LEU A 920 4.21 20.99 27.64
N GLN A 921 5.43 20.76 27.16
CA GLN A 921 6.29 19.71 27.70
C GLN A 921 7.78 20.06 27.65
N ARG A 922 8.61 19.27 28.33
CA ARG A 922 10.07 19.41 28.24
C ARG A 922 10.59 18.68 27.01
N PRO A 923 11.67 19.16 26.37
CA PRO A 923 12.32 18.41 25.30
C PRO A 923 12.76 17.01 25.81
N GLY A 924 12.38 15.96 25.10
CA GLY A 924 12.68 14.57 25.45
C GLY A 924 11.82 13.97 26.57
N ALA A 925 10.65 14.56 26.83
CA ALA A 925 9.62 14.06 27.76
C ALA A 925 8.27 13.93 27.06
#